data_AF-A0A1F3JQP2-F1
#
_entry.id   AF-A0A1F3JQP2-F1
#
_cell.length_a   1.000
_cell.length_b   1.000
_cell.length_c   1.000
_cell.angle_alpha   90.00
_cell.angle_beta   90.00
_cell.angle_gamma   90.00
#
_symmetry.space_group_name_H-M   'P 1'
#
loop_
_entity.id
_entity.type
_entity.pdbx_description
1 polymer ?
#
loop_
_entity_poly.entity_id
_entity_poly.type
_entity_poly.pdbx_seq_one_letter_code
_entity_poly.pdbx_strand_id
1 'polypeptide(L)'
;MIIANISINAQRNFYNPNTISEIKIYFEEKNWDEILDSLFTYSKAEGRLPANVSINGKYFHNAGIRYKGFSSCNVNYIKNPLNIDLDCFIENQNYKGFTKIKLSNVIHDPSFVREIVSYEIARKYMPSSEANFANLYINDTLIGLYTCVEAVDKNFAKRHYDSKNHSFFKGNPNVLQYPFGQNSNLAYTHGTDTTGYIPYYNLESDTGWSDVLKLIYTLNEDTQNLDKILNIDRTLWMHAFNYTLMNLDSYIGYAQNYYMYMDDNNRFNPILWDLNMTFGSFRESDGSTHFLGLNINEIIELDPLQHLSFSISPRPLLTNLLKNPTYCKMYFAHIRTIVEENFSNNFFFEKAQTYQNLIDQHVENDSNKFYTYSDFISNINNTVYSSGTVDMYPGLKNIVEARMVYLKNYQGYNGAPEISEIQHQPEIPHNGEAIWITVKISSATNVVLAYRFDSKGIFFKKNMYDNGICNDEVANDSIYGVNIISEGHTIQYYIYAQNDSAGIYSPERAEYEFYTIQQAVYEGDIVINEFTTEDNVNVFNNSEKNEGWVELFNNTNENIRLKGMYISDDTQNIAKWAFPDTVIRKRDFLILWENNGELNLNFELSKSEGDIVLAYNESEIIDSIHYSSSIEEKTFGRYPNGIGTFDYMPPSFSSWNYVGINPRVDFSIYPNPTSETIHLEIDNLEADIRIEIFKSNGQKILVEEINSNQNQISTFGKTFDVSYLGKGIYYLRVISSKEVITKPIIIY
;
A
#
# COMPACT_ATOMS: atom_id res chain seq x y z
N MET A 1 9.99 -14.97 24.56
CA MET A 1 11.34 -14.46 24.20
C MET A 1 11.10 -13.38 23.16
N ILE A 2 11.43 -12.12 23.47
CA ILE A 2 11.08 -10.95 22.67
C ILE A 2 11.97 -10.93 21.43
N ILE A 3 11.42 -11.31 20.28
CA ILE A 3 12.12 -11.17 18.99
C ILE A 3 11.82 -9.76 18.49
N ALA A 4 12.81 -8.88 18.65
CA ALA A 4 12.81 -7.56 18.05
C ALA A 4 12.90 -7.72 16.52
N ASN A 5 11.89 -7.23 15.81
CA ASN A 5 11.95 -7.03 14.36
C ASN A 5 13.08 -6.03 14.06
N ILE A 6 14.23 -6.54 13.63
CA ILE A 6 15.26 -5.72 12.99
C ILE A 6 14.83 -5.57 11.53
N SER A 7 13.98 -4.56 11.27
CA SER A 7 13.69 -4.13 9.91
C SER A 7 14.94 -3.47 9.31
N ILE A 8 15.35 -3.96 8.16
CA ILE A 8 16.44 -3.47 7.32
C ILE A 8 16.22 -1.97 7.02
N ASN A 9 17.01 -1.11 7.64
CA ASN A 9 17.00 0.34 7.49
C ASN A 9 17.79 0.77 6.24
N ALA A 10 17.25 0.53 5.04
CA ALA A 10 17.89 0.93 3.78
C ALA A 10 16.96 1.67 2.80
N GLN A 11 16.12 2.58 3.32
CA GLN A 11 15.74 3.83 2.66
C GLN A 11 15.02 4.69 3.70
N ARG A 12 15.57 5.84 4.11
CA ARG A 12 14.86 6.74 5.04
C ARG A 12 13.53 7.16 4.40
N ASN A 13 12.40 6.68 4.90
CA ASN A 13 11.06 7.08 4.45
C ASN A 13 10.91 8.62 4.56
N PHE A 14 10.43 9.29 3.51
CA PHE A 14 10.19 10.73 3.48
C PHE A 14 9.20 11.17 4.57
N TYR A 15 8.19 10.36 4.84
CA TYR A 15 7.13 10.64 5.82
C TYR A 15 7.37 9.95 7.16
N ASN A 16 8.63 9.67 7.53
CA ASN A 16 8.92 9.18 8.87
C ASN A 16 8.46 10.22 9.92
N PRO A 17 7.50 9.89 10.81
CA PRO A 17 6.90 10.87 11.71
C PRO A 17 7.88 11.36 12.80
N ASN A 18 9.01 10.67 13.01
CA ASN A 18 10.07 11.11 13.92
C ASN A 18 11.07 12.09 13.27
N THR A 19 10.74 12.63 12.10
CA THR A 19 11.60 13.55 11.37
C THR A 19 10.85 14.82 10.98
N ILE A 20 11.59 15.91 10.83
CA ILE A 20 11.08 17.19 10.35
C ILE A 20 11.79 17.49 9.04
N SER A 21 11.02 17.65 7.97
CA SER A 21 11.56 18.00 6.66
C SER A 21 11.80 19.49 6.54
N GLU A 22 12.84 19.88 5.81
CA GLU A 22 13.02 21.24 5.31
C GLU A 22 12.49 21.30 3.86
N ILE A 23 11.55 22.20 3.59
CA ILE A 23 11.03 22.47 2.25
C ILE A 23 11.21 23.95 1.96
N LYS A 24 11.89 24.28 0.86
CA LYS A 24 12.10 25.65 0.40
C LYS A 24 11.49 25.83 -0.99
N ILE A 25 10.70 26.87 -1.19
CA ILE A 25 10.10 27.23 -2.47
C ILE A 25 10.68 28.57 -2.92
N TYR A 26 11.09 28.64 -4.18
CA TYR A 26 11.69 29.81 -4.81
C TYR A 26 10.83 30.25 -5.99
N PHE A 27 10.12 31.36 -5.80
CA PHE A 27 9.33 32.02 -6.85
C PHE A 27 10.19 33.08 -7.55
N GLU A 28 10.02 33.21 -8.86
CA GLU A 28 10.64 34.31 -9.62
C GLU A 28 9.83 35.61 -9.44
N GLU A 29 8.51 35.47 -9.29
CA GLU A 29 7.57 36.56 -9.10
C GLU A 29 7.62 37.10 -7.67
N LYS A 30 7.81 38.42 -7.54
CA LYS A 30 7.80 39.09 -6.23
C LYS A 30 6.43 39.08 -5.56
N ASN A 31 5.37 39.07 -6.36
CA ASN A 31 3.97 39.06 -5.96
C ASN A 31 3.35 37.64 -6.05
N TRP A 32 4.15 36.62 -5.72
CA TRP A 32 3.74 35.21 -5.80
C TRP A 32 2.49 34.93 -4.96
N ASP A 33 2.35 35.58 -3.80
CA ASP A 33 1.24 35.39 -2.86
C ASP A 33 -0.07 35.86 -3.49
N GLU A 34 -0.09 37.08 -4.04
CA GLU A 34 -1.27 37.62 -4.72
C GLU A 34 -1.65 36.82 -5.97
N ILE A 35 -0.66 36.22 -6.66
CA ILE A 35 -0.91 35.32 -7.79
C ILE A 35 -1.57 34.03 -7.30
N LEU A 36 -1.07 33.42 -6.22
CA LEU A 36 -1.66 32.22 -5.64
C LEU A 36 -3.07 32.46 -5.10
N ASP A 37 -3.32 33.60 -4.45
CA ASP A 37 -4.66 34.02 -3.99
C ASP A 37 -5.65 34.16 -5.16
N SER A 38 -5.20 34.82 -6.24
CA SER A 38 -5.97 34.96 -7.47
C SER A 38 -6.27 33.59 -8.07
N LEU A 39 -5.25 32.73 -8.22
CA LEU A 39 -5.44 31.38 -8.74
C LEU A 39 -6.42 30.59 -7.87
N PHE A 40 -6.28 30.61 -6.54
CA PHE A 40 -7.18 29.91 -5.63
C PHE A 40 -8.64 30.30 -5.86
N THR A 41 -8.90 31.61 -5.97
CA THR A 41 -10.25 32.17 -6.14
C THR A 41 -10.84 31.87 -7.53
N TYR A 42 -10.07 32.09 -8.60
CA TYR A 42 -10.60 32.04 -9.97
C TYR A 42 -10.59 30.65 -10.60
N SER A 43 -9.70 29.76 -10.15
CA SER A 43 -9.51 28.42 -10.75
C SER A 43 -10.12 27.29 -9.92
N LYS A 44 -11.00 27.60 -8.97
CA LYS A 44 -11.55 26.65 -8.00
C LYS A 44 -10.44 25.87 -7.28
N ALA A 45 -9.39 26.57 -6.85
CA ALA A 45 -8.23 26.02 -6.17
C ALA A 45 -7.38 25.00 -6.95
N GLU A 46 -7.42 24.95 -8.29
CA GLU A 46 -6.61 24.01 -9.09
C GLU A 46 -5.45 24.65 -9.87
N GLY A 47 -5.45 25.97 -10.05
CA GLY A 47 -4.40 26.72 -10.73
C GLY A 47 -3.08 26.69 -9.97
N ARG A 48 -1.98 26.50 -10.69
CA ARG A 48 -0.63 26.35 -10.13
C ARG A 48 0.33 27.42 -10.65
N LEU A 49 1.14 27.98 -9.76
CA LEU A 49 2.25 28.86 -10.07
C LEU A 49 3.55 28.04 -10.12
N PRO A 50 4.35 28.10 -11.20
CA PRO A 50 5.66 27.47 -11.26
C PRO A 50 6.63 28.05 -10.23
N ALA A 51 7.41 27.19 -9.58
CA ALA A 51 8.53 27.58 -8.73
C ALA A 51 9.58 26.48 -8.63
N ASN A 52 10.81 26.84 -8.26
CA ASN A 52 11.81 25.85 -7.90
C ASN A 52 11.63 25.42 -6.43
N VAL A 53 11.87 24.15 -6.13
CA VAL A 53 11.67 23.58 -4.79
C VAL A 53 12.92 22.84 -4.34
N SER A 54 13.33 23.04 -3.08
CA SER A 54 14.35 22.21 -2.42
C SER A 54 13.70 21.43 -1.28
N ILE A 55 13.90 20.12 -1.23
CA ILE A 55 13.43 19.23 -0.16
C ILE A 55 14.64 18.58 0.47
N ASN A 56 14.93 18.92 1.72
CA ASN A 56 16.11 18.44 2.46
C ASN A 56 17.41 18.56 1.65
N GLY A 57 17.55 19.66 0.89
CA GLY A 57 18.70 19.92 0.01
C GLY A 57 18.62 19.34 -1.40
N LYS A 58 17.66 18.45 -1.71
CA LYS A 58 17.44 17.98 -3.09
C LYS A 58 16.60 18.99 -3.87
N TYR A 59 17.12 19.44 -5.00
CA TYR A 59 16.52 20.49 -5.82
C TYR A 59 15.60 19.94 -6.93
N PHE A 60 14.52 20.67 -7.20
CA PHE A 60 13.51 20.39 -8.20
C PHE A 60 13.20 21.68 -8.96
N HIS A 61 13.38 21.65 -10.28
CA HIS A 61 13.05 22.79 -11.12
C HIS A 61 11.57 22.80 -11.49
N ASN A 62 10.96 23.99 -11.53
CA ASN A 62 9.65 24.21 -12.14
C ASN A 62 8.53 23.27 -11.62
N ALA A 63 8.44 23.11 -10.30
CA ALA A 63 7.32 22.43 -9.65
C ALA A 63 6.08 23.34 -9.65
N GLY A 64 4.88 22.75 -9.69
CA GLY A 64 3.62 23.48 -9.66
C GLY A 64 3.10 23.66 -8.24
N ILE A 65 3.01 24.92 -7.78
CA ILE A 65 2.59 25.27 -6.42
C ILE A 65 1.18 25.85 -6.42
N ARG A 66 0.33 25.41 -5.50
CA ARG A 66 -1.00 26.01 -5.30
C ARG A 66 -1.43 26.03 -3.84
N TYR A 67 -2.28 26.98 -3.48
CA TYR A 67 -3.05 26.89 -2.25
C TYR A 67 -4.08 25.74 -2.31
N LYS A 68 -4.39 25.17 -1.14
CA LYS A 68 -5.34 24.05 -0.99
C LYS A 68 -6.33 24.31 0.15
N GLY A 69 -7.28 23.41 0.34
CA GLY A 69 -8.24 23.47 1.44
C GLY A 69 -9.47 24.32 1.10
N PHE A 70 -10.37 24.43 2.08
CA PHE A 70 -11.60 25.22 1.99
C PHE A 70 -11.61 26.29 3.08
N SER A 71 -11.90 25.91 4.33
CA SER A 71 -11.92 26.81 5.49
C SER A 71 -10.53 27.22 6.01
N SER A 72 -9.46 26.53 5.57
CA SER A 72 -8.10 26.71 6.07
C SER A 72 -7.24 27.70 5.27
N CYS A 73 -7.74 28.20 4.13
CA CYS A 73 -7.05 29.17 3.28
C CYS A 73 -7.73 30.55 3.39
N ASN A 74 -6.94 31.62 3.52
CA ASN A 74 -7.44 32.99 3.55
C ASN A 74 -6.39 33.94 2.97
N VAL A 75 -6.83 34.89 2.15
CA VAL A 75 -5.97 35.91 1.53
C VAL A 75 -5.26 36.83 2.55
N ASN A 76 -5.73 36.86 3.80
CA ASN A 76 -5.10 37.62 4.88
C ASN A 76 -4.10 36.78 5.69
N TYR A 77 -3.95 35.49 5.39
CA TYR A 77 -3.00 34.62 6.08
C TYR A 77 -1.67 34.58 5.35
N ILE A 78 -0.59 34.82 6.10
CA ILE A 78 0.77 34.55 5.62
C ILE A 78 1.00 33.03 5.52
N LYS A 79 0.40 32.26 6.43
CA LYS A 79 0.57 30.81 6.56
C LYS A 79 -0.60 30.04 5.92
N ASN A 80 -0.68 30.07 4.60
CA ASN A 80 -1.67 29.29 3.85
C ASN A 80 -1.20 27.85 3.59
N PRO A 81 -2.12 26.87 3.50
CA PRO A 81 -1.80 25.47 3.20
C PRO A 81 -1.50 25.28 1.71
N LEU A 82 -0.57 24.39 1.38
CA LEU A 82 -0.03 24.25 0.02
C LEU A 82 -0.13 22.83 -0.52
N ASN A 83 -0.27 22.72 -1.83
CA ASN A 83 0.00 21.50 -2.59
C ASN A 83 1.16 21.78 -3.56
N ILE A 84 2.21 20.96 -3.43
CA ILE A 84 3.40 21.00 -4.27
C ILE A 84 3.33 19.80 -5.21
N ASP A 85 3.43 20.05 -6.51
CA ASP A 85 3.36 19.03 -7.55
C ASP A 85 4.66 19.06 -8.35
N LEU A 86 5.57 18.15 -8.00
CA LEU A 86 6.96 18.16 -8.47
C LEU A 86 7.04 17.87 -9.96
N ASP A 87 6.15 17.06 -10.52
CA ASP A 87 6.14 16.69 -11.94
C ASP A 87 5.08 17.45 -12.76
N CYS A 88 4.53 18.53 -12.21
CA CYS A 88 3.48 19.33 -12.86
C CYS A 88 3.87 19.88 -14.24
N PHE A 89 5.11 20.36 -14.38
CA PHE A 89 5.61 20.96 -15.63
C PHE A 89 6.84 20.25 -16.20
N ILE A 90 7.51 19.40 -15.41
CA ILE A 90 8.63 18.55 -15.85
C ILE A 90 8.35 17.13 -15.37
N GLU A 91 8.00 16.26 -16.31
CA GLU A 91 7.61 14.89 -16.01
C GLU A 91 8.70 14.11 -15.26
N ASN A 92 8.26 13.14 -14.44
CA ASN A 92 9.08 12.19 -13.68
C ASN A 92 9.91 12.78 -12.52
N GLN A 93 9.78 14.08 -12.22
CA GLN A 93 10.34 14.64 -11.01
C GLN A 93 9.64 14.08 -9.76
N ASN A 94 10.40 13.41 -8.91
CA ASN A 94 9.89 12.86 -7.66
C ASN A 94 10.92 12.88 -6.53
N TYR A 95 10.43 12.95 -5.30
CA TYR A 95 11.22 12.79 -4.09
C TYR A 95 10.88 11.44 -3.46
N LYS A 96 11.80 10.47 -3.55
CA LYS A 96 11.65 9.12 -2.98
C LYS A 96 10.34 8.42 -3.39
N GLY A 97 9.96 8.54 -4.66
CA GLY A 97 8.74 7.93 -5.20
C GLY A 97 7.48 8.79 -5.05
N PHE A 98 7.53 9.95 -4.40
CA PHE A 98 6.41 10.86 -4.26
C PHE A 98 6.54 12.05 -5.22
N THR A 99 5.48 12.32 -5.99
CA THR A 99 5.42 13.46 -6.92
C THR A 99 4.65 14.64 -6.33
N LYS A 100 3.67 14.37 -5.45
CA LYS A 100 2.84 15.38 -4.80
C LYS A 100 3.04 15.41 -3.29
N ILE A 101 3.16 16.61 -2.73
CA ILE A 101 3.35 16.87 -1.31
C ILE A 101 2.26 17.82 -0.85
N LYS A 102 1.53 17.48 0.22
CA LYS A 102 0.49 18.33 0.79
C LYS A 102 0.96 18.87 2.14
N LEU A 103 0.91 20.19 2.29
CA LEU A 103 1.24 20.90 3.52
C LEU A 103 -0.03 21.51 4.11
N SER A 104 -0.38 21.09 5.32
CA SER A 104 -1.51 21.63 6.09
C SER A 104 -0.99 22.62 7.13
N ASN A 105 -1.63 23.79 7.20
CA ASN A 105 -1.17 24.94 7.99
C ASN A 105 -1.53 24.86 9.48
N VAL A 106 -2.14 23.75 9.92
CA VAL A 106 -2.54 23.42 11.30
C VAL A 106 -3.49 24.41 11.97
N ILE A 107 -4.27 25.17 11.20
CA ILE A 107 -5.16 26.22 11.75
C ILE A 107 -6.21 25.70 12.74
N HIS A 108 -6.64 24.44 12.63
CA HIS A 108 -7.62 23.82 13.54
C HIS A 108 -6.98 22.87 14.57
N ASP A 109 -5.67 22.99 14.78
CA ASP A 109 -4.92 22.10 15.66
C ASP A 109 -3.91 22.87 16.51
N PRO A 110 -4.30 23.39 17.68
CA PRO A 110 -3.36 24.08 18.57
C PRO A 110 -2.21 23.20 19.03
N SER A 111 -2.36 21.87 19.07
CA SER A 111 -1.29 20.96 19.48
C SER A 111 -0.36 20.55 18.34
N PHE A 112 -0.71 20.85 17.08
CA PHE A 112 0.00 20.48 15.85
C PHE A 112 0.11 18.96 15.56
N VAL A 113 -0.34 18.08 16.47
CA VAL A 113 -0.06 16.64 16.40
C VAL A 113 -1.27 15.78 15.99
N ARG A 114 -2.50 16.33 15.94
CA ARG A 114 -3.73 15.54 15.72
C ARG A 114 -3.64 14.74 14.44
N GLU A 115 -3.30 15.41 13.34
CA GLU A 115 -3.30 14.82 12.00
C GLU A 115 -2.30 13.65 11.90
N ILE A 116 -1.08 13.84 12.37
CA ILE A 116 -0.01 12.83 12.25
C ILE A 116 -0.31 11.61 13.12
N VAL A 117 -0.75 11.80 14.36
CA VAL A 117 -1.12 10.69 15.24
C VAL A 117 -2.33 9.95 14.68
N SER A 118 -3.34 10.66 14.14
CA SER A 118 -4.49 10.04 13.50
C SER A 118 -4.11 9.17 12.31
N TYR A 119 -3.24 9.64 11.41
CA TYR A 119 -2.75 8.81 10.31
C TYR A 119 -1.91 7.62 10.79
N GLU A 120 -1.09 7.77 11.83
CA GLU A 120 -0.34 6.65 12.42
C GLU A 120 -1.24 5.57 13.01
N ILE A 121 -2.36 5.96 13.64
CA ILE A 121 -3.38 5.02 14.11
C ILE A 121 -4.06 4.35 12.90
N ALA A 122 -4.49 5.11 11.89
CA ALA A 122 -5.20 4.57 10.73
C ALA A 122 -4.40 3.50 9.98
N ARG A 123 -3.09 3.70 9.81
CA ARG A 123 -2.18 2.77 9.11
C ARG A 123 -2.04 1.40 9.78
N LYS A 124 -2.47 1.24 11.03
CA LYS A 124 -2.54 -0.06 11.70
C LYS A 124 -3.66 -0.96 11.13
N TYR A 125 -4.71 -0.38 10.53
CA TYR A 125 -5.95 -1.09 10.21
C TYR A 125 -6.32 -1.07 8.72
N MET A 126 -5.84 -0.07 7.99
CA MET A 126 -6.20 0.11 6.57
C MET A 126 -5.15 0.94 5.84
N PRO A 127 -5.06 0.82 4.50
CA PRO A 127 -4.31 1.77 3.69
C PRO A 127 -4.68 3.22 4.04
N SER A 128 -3.70 4.01 4.45
CA SER A 128 -3.90 5.40 4.86
C SER A 128 -2.61 6.18 4.64
N SER A 129 -2.72 7.49 4.44
CA SER A 129 -1.58 8.35 4.13
C SER A 129 -0.49 8.31 5.19
N GLU A 130 0.77 8.37 4.76
CA GLU A 130 1.90 8.69 5.61
C GLU A 130 1.94 10.19 5.92
N ALA A 131 2.49 10.56 7.08
CA ALA A 131 2.56 11.96 7.50
C ALA A 131 3.73 12.23 8.46
N ASN A 132 4.34 13.42 8.33
CA ASN A 132 5.34 13.97 9.23
C ASN A 132 5.22 15.50 9.31
N PHE A 133 6.25 16.19 9.80
CA PHE A 133 6.30 17.65 9.88
C PHE A 133 7.23 18.24 8.83
N ALA A 134 6.98 19.48 8.42
CA ALA A 134 7.88 20.24 7.55
C ALA A 134 7.97 21.71 7.95
N ASN A 135 9.19 22.25 8.04
CA ASN A 135 9.41 23.69 8.02
C ASN A 135 9.38 24.16 6.57
N LEU A 136 8.47 25.08 6.28
CA LEU A 136 8.35 25.68 4.96
C LEU A 136 9.06 27.04 4.92
N TYR A 137 9.92 27.22 3.93
CA TYR A 137 10.51 28.50 3.58
C TYR A 137 10.04 28.92 2.18
N ILE A 138 9.72 30.20 2.00
CA ILE A 138 9.50 30.79 0.69
C ILE A 138 10.49 31.93 0.51
N ASN A 139 11.30 31.87 -0.56
CA ASN A 139 12.39 32.81 -0.82
C ASN A 139 13.28 33.02 0.42
N ASP A 140 13.72 31.91 1.01
CA ASP A 140 14.53 31.81 2.24
C ASP A 140 13.92 32.42 3.52
N THR A 141 12.66 32.84 3.48
CA THR A 141 11.92 33.31 4.66
C THR A 141 11.09 32.16 5.24
N LEU A 142 11.25 31.89 6.54
CA LEU A 142 10.45 30.88 7.23
C LEU A 142 8.98 31.31 7.25
N ILE A 143 8.13 30.53 6.61
CA ILE A 143 6.67 30.71 6.65
C ILE A 143 6.09 30.07 7.91
N GLY A 144 6.59 28.90 8.29
CA GLY A 144 6.20 28.24 9.54
C GLY A 144 6.33 26.73 9.49
N LEU A 145 5.88 26.08 10.56
CA LEU A 145 5.83 24.62 10.68
C LEU A 145 4.48 24.09 10.20
N TYR A 146 4.50 23.10 9.32
CA TYR A 146 3.33 22.47 8.71
C TYR A 146 3.29 20.98 9.06
N THR A 147 2.09 20.39 9.04
CA THR A 147 1.96 18.95 8.85
C THR A 147 2.12 18.65 7.36
N CYS A 148 2.91 17.63 7.04
CA CYS A 148 3.25 17.21 5.69
C CYS A 148 2.69 15.80 5.47
N VAL A 149 1.71 15.71 4.56
CA VAL A 149 0.89 14.51 4.36
C VAL A 149 1.04 14.00 2.95
N GLU A 150 1.13 12.69 2.82
CA GLU A 150 1.13 11.97 1.55
C GLU A 150 -0.16 12.25 0.76
N ALA A 151 -0.02 12.48 -0.55
CA ALA A 151 -1.17 12.60 -1.43
C ALA A 151 -1.79 11.22 -1.70
N VAL A 152 -3.09 11.09 -1.45
CA VAL A 152 -3.91 9.97 -1.98
C VAL A 152 -4.11 10.20 -3.48
N ASP A 153 -3.24 9.62 -4.30
CA ASP A 153 -3.21 9.75 -5.75
C ASP A 153 -3.05 8.38 -6.46
N LYS A 154 -2.86 8.39 -7.78
CA LYS A 154 -2.63 7.18 -8.59
C LYS A 154 -1.40 6.37 -8.12
N ASN A 155 -0.37 6.99 -7.53
CA ASN A 155 0.79 6.29 -6.98
C ASN A 155 0.50 5.68 -5.60
N PHE A 156 -0.28 6.36 -4.75
CA PHE A 156 -0.85 5.76 -3.55
C PHE A 156 -1.66 4.51 -3.91
N ALA A 157 -2.57 4.64 -4.90
CA ALA A 157 -3.38 3.52 -5.35
C ALA A 157 -2.53 2.34 -5.83
N LYS A 158 -1.51 2.61 -6.65
CA LYS A 158 -0.56 1.59 -7.12
C LYS A 158 0.14 0.86 -5.98
N ARG A 159 0.56 1.55 -4.92
CA ARG A 159 1.28 0.93 -3.81
C ARG A 159 0.39 0.07 -2.93
N HIS A 160 -0.85 0.46 -2.72
CA HIS A 160 -1.76 -0.22 -1.79
C HIS A 160 -2.72 -1.20 -2.44
N TYR A 161 -2.94 -1.08 -3.76
CA TYR A 161 -3.88 -1.89 -4.52
C TYR A 161 -3.29 -2.40 -5.85
N ASP A 162 -1.98 -2.28 -6.06
CA ASP A 162 -1.20 -2.80 -7.20
C ASP A 162 -1.58 -2.29 -8.60
N SER A 163 -2.60 -1.45 -8.69
CA SER A 163 -3.09 -0.82 -9.90
C SER A 163 -3.28 0.67 -9.67
N LYS A 164 -3.16 1.43 -10.75
CA LYS A 164 -3.49 2.87 -10.80
C LYS A 164 -4.53 3.20 -11.85
N ASN A 165 -5.11 2.17 -12.46
CA ASN A 165 -5.90 2.26 -13.70
C ASN A 165 -7.40 2.05 -13.46
N HIS A 166 -7.82 1.79 -12.23
CA HIS A 166 -9.22 1.56 -11.91
C HIS A 166 -9.95 2.84 -11.54
N SER A 167 -11.28 2.73 -11.48
CA SER A 167 -12.17 3.79 -11.03
C SER A 167 -11.78 4.27 -9.64
N PHE A 168 -11.55 5.57 -9.57
CA PHE A 168 -11.02 6.27 -8.40
C PHE A 168 -11.71 7.62 -8.29
N PHE A 169 -12.31 7.91 -7.15
CA PHE A 169 -13.01 9.17 -6.90
C PHE A 169 -12.88 9.62 -5.45
N LYS A 170 -13.12 10.92 -5.21
CA LYS A 170 -13.23 11.50 -3.88
C LYS A 170 -14.63 12.03 -3.61
N GLY A 171 -15.09 11.82 -2.38
CA GLY A 171 -16.25 12.50 -1.81
C GLY A 171 -15.84 13.87 -1.29
N ASN A 172 -15.95 14.89 -2.15
CA ASN A 172 -15.68 16.27 -1.81
C ASN A 172 -16.58 17.17 -2.67
N PRO A 173 -17.72 17.66 -2.14
CA PRO A 173 -18.70 18.39 -2.93
C PRO A 173 -18.19 19.77 -3.34
N ASN A 174 -18.58 20.24 -4.52
CA ASN A 174 -18.19 21.56 -5.04
C ASN A 174 -18.69 22.72 -4.15
N VAL A 175 -19.84 22.51 -3.51
CA VAL A 175 -20.44 23.44 -2.56
C VAL A 175 -20.94 22.61 -1.38
N LEU A 176 -20.43 22.93 -0.19
CA LEU A 176 -20.95 22.35 1.04
C LEU A 176 -22.31 22.96 1.38
N GLN A 177 -23.30 22.10 1.54
CA GLN A 177 -24.61 22.53 2.05
C GLN A 177 -24.55 22.53 3.58
N TYR A 178 -24.57 23.74 4.15
CA TYR A 178 -24.42 23.98 5.58
C TYR A 178 -25.75 24.36 6.26
N PRO A 179 -26.06 23.86 7.47
CA PRO A 179 -25.33 22.78 8.15
C PRO A 179 -25.61 21.39 7.56
N PHE A 180 -26.57 21.24 6.64
CA PHE A 180 -26.98 19.94 6.10
C PHE A 180 -27.25 19.96 4.59
N GLY A 181 -26.99 18.82 3.97
CA GLY A 181 -27.38 18.51 2.60
C GLY A 181 -26.88 17.14 2.16
N GLN A 182 -27.18 16.79 0.91
CA GLN A 182 -26.78 15.49 0.36
C GLN A 182 -25.24 15.31 0.38
N ASN A 183 -24.48 16.40 0.14
CA ASN A 183 -23.02 16.38 0.02
C ASN A 183 -22.56 15.10 -0.71
N SER A 184 -21.52 14.39 -0.25
CA SER A 184 -21.05 13.16 -0.89
C SER A 184 -21.56 11.91 -0.15
N ASN A 185 -22.84 11.83 0.21
CA ASN A 185 -23.37 10.76 1.07
C ASN A 185 -23.67 9.40 0.41
N LEU A 186 -23.48 9.26 -0.89
CA LEU A 186 -23.71 8.04 -1.69
C LEU A 186 -25.18 7.58 -1.71
N ALA A 187 -26.12 8.52 -1.54
CA ALA A 187 -27.54 8.24 -1.68
C ALA A 187 -27.97 8.17 -3.15
N TYR A 188 -28.91 7.27 -3.46
CA TYR A 188 -29.45 7.11 -4.82
C TYR A 188 -30.53 8.16 -5.15
N THR A 189 -30.24 9.44 -4.90
CA THR A 189 -31.21 10.54 -4.98
C THR A 189 -31.41 11.10 -6.38
N HIS A 190 -30.48 10.88 -7.31
CA HIS A 190 -30.52 11.41 -8.68
C HIS A 190 -30.84 10.35 -9.74
N GLY A 191 -31.18 9.13 -9.33
CA GLY A 191 -31.51 8.03 -10.25
C GLY A 191 -30.31 7.62 -11.12
N THR A 192 -30.57 7.23 -12.37
CA THR A 192 -29.55 6.68 -13.27
C THR A 192 -28.72 7.73 -14.01
N ASP A 193 -29.02 9.03 -13.86
CA ASP A 193 -28.28 10.10 -14.53
C ASP A 193 -27.01 10.47 -13.74
N THR A 194 -25.86 10.01 -14.24
CA THR A 194 -24.55 10.31 -13.64
C THR A 194 -24.26 11.80 -13.48
N THR A 195 -24.86 12.67 -14.31
CA THR A 195 -24.60 14.12 -14.25
C THR A 195 -25.13 14.76 -12.97
N GLY A 196 -26.16 14.17 -12.35
CA GLY A 196 -26.68 14.59 -11.05
C GLY A 196 -25.71 14.38 -9.89
N TYR A 197 -24.72 13.49 -10.05
CA TYR A 197 -23.73 13.18 -9.02
C TYR A 197 -22.45 14.02 -9.12
N ILE A 198 -22.14 14.57 -10.31
CA ILE A 198 -20.93 15.39 -10.57
C ILE A 198 -20.70 16.53 -9.55
N PRO A 199 -21.73 17.25 -9.07
CA PRO A 199 -21.52 18.32 -8.08
C PRO A 199 -20.97 17.84 -6.73
N TYR A 200 -21.09 16.56 -6.42
CA TYR A 200 -20.82 15.99 -5.11
C TYR A 200 -19.55 15.12 -5.07
N TYR A 201 -19.06 14.69 -6.22
CA TYR A 201 -17.89 13.81 -6.31
C TYR A 201 -16.95 14.30 -7.40
N ASN A 202 -15.66 14.07 -7.18
CA ASN A 202 -14.63 14.35 -8.17
C ASN A 202 -13.95 13.03 -8.55
N LEU A 203 -13.91 12.71 -9.85
CA LEU A 203 -13.10 11.61 -10.35
C LEU A 203 -11.62 11.98 -10.27
N GLU A 204 -10.83 11.08 -9.68
CA GLU A 204 -9.36 11.13 -9.65
C GLU A 204 -8.75 10.21 -10.73
N SER A 205 -9.62 9.42 -11.38
CA SER A 205 -9.35 8.60 -12.55
C SER A 205 -9.89 9.28 -13.81
N ASP A 206 -9.40 8.88 -14.98
CA ASP A 206 -9.76 9.53 -16.25
C ASP A 206 -11.19 9.16 -16.69
N THR A 207 -11.71 8.02 -16.20
CA THR A 207 -13.05 7.49 -16.40
C THR A 207 -13.54 6.78 -15.14
N GLY A 208 -14.86 6.61 -14.95
CA GLY A 208 -15.35 5.79 -13.83
C GLY A 208 -16.77 6.07 -13.33
N TRP A 209 -17.48 7.05 -13.89
CA TRP A 209 -18.84 7.44 -13.45
C TRP A 209 -19.85 6.28 -13.46
N SER A 210 -19.74 5.32 -14.38
CA SER A 210 -20.59 4.13 -14.39
C SER A 210 -20.40 3.26 -13.15
N ASP A 211 -19.15 3.12 -12.68
CA ASP A 211 -18.83 2.32 -11.49
C ASP A 211 -19.26 3.05 -10.22
N VAL A 212 -19.10 4.38 -10.17
CA VAL A 212 -19.64 5.21 -9.09
C VAL A 212 -21.16 5.04 -8.98
N LEU A 213 -21.87 5.14 -10.11
CA LEU A 213 -23.32 4.93 -10.13
C LEU A 213 -23.70 3.51 -9.71
N LYS A 214 -22.96 2.49 -10.17
CA LYS A 214 -23.17 1.09 -9.78
C LYS A 214 -23.00 0.90 -8.28
N LEU A 215 -21.97 1.51 -7.68
CA LEU A 215 -21.77 1.53 -6.24
C LEU A 215 -22.96 2.15 -5.52
N ILE A 216 -23.37 3.35 -5.91
CA ILE A 216 -24.50 4.06 -5.30
C ILE A 216 -25.79 3.24 -5.44
N TYR A 217 -26.08 2.73 -6.63
CA TYR A 217 -27.26 1.92 -6.87
C TYR A 217 -27.28 0.68 -5.99
N THR A 218 -26.22 -0.15 -6.02
CA THR A 218 -26.19 -1.41 -5.26
C THR A 218 -26.22 -1.17 -3.75
N LEU A 219 -25.57 -0.11 -3.27
CA LEU A 219 -25.60 0.28 -1.87
C LEU A 219 -27.00 0.65 -1.36
N ASN A 220 -27.88 1.16 -2.22
CA ASN A 220 -29.21 1.63 -1.84
C ASN A 220 -30.33 0.64 -2.23
N GLU A 221 -30.22 -0.01 -3.38
CA GLU A 221 -31.30 -0.79 -4.02
C GLU A 221 -31.00 -2.30 -4.15
N ASP A 222 -29.74 -2.73 -4.07
CA ASP A 222 -29.33 -4.14 -4.25
C ASP A 222 -28.34 -4.60 -3.16
N THR A 223 -28.71 -4.37 -1.90
CA THR A 223 -27.82 -4.61 -0.75
C THR A 223 -27.42 -6.08 -0.56
N GLN A 224 -28.11 -7.03 -1.21
CA GLN A 224 -27.76 -8.45 -1.20
C GLN A 224 -26.46 -8.75 -1.99
N ASN A 225 -26.06 -7.87 -2.91
CA ASN A 225 -24.86 -8.00 -3.72
C ASN A 225 -23.77 -6.99 -3.33
N LEU A 226 -23.87 -6.39 -2.14
CA LEU A 226 -22.97 -5.32 -1.73
C LEU A 226 -21.52 -5.77 -1.57
N ASP A 227 -21.31 -6.99 -1.09
CA ASP A 227 -19.98 -7.59 -0.92
C ASP A 227 -19.23 -7.83 -2.25
N LYS A 228 -19.96 -7.84 -3.38
CA LYS A 228 -19.38 -7.95 -4.73
C LYS A 228 -18.80 -6.65 -5.27
N ILE A 229 -19.19 -5.51 -4.71
CA ILE A 229 -18.81 -4.18 -5.23
C ILE A 229 -18.17 -3.28 -4.18
N LEU A 230 -18.24 -3.65 -2.89
CA LEU A 230 -17.72 -2.88 -1.78
C LEU A 230 -16.93 -3.81 -0.86
N ASN A 231 -15.73 -3.38 -0.47
CA ASN A 231 -15.03 -4.01 0.63
C ASN A 231 -15.74 -3.63 1.94
N ILE A 232 -16.57 -4.55 2.44
CA ILE A 232 -17.40 -4.34 3.64
C ILE A 232 -16.52 -4.04 4.85
N ASP A 233 -15.53 -4.89 5.14
CA ASP A 233 -14.75 -4.77 6.37
C ASP A 233 -13.92 -3.48 6.39
N ARG A 234 -13.31 -3.11 5.27
CA ARG A 234 -12.59 -1.82 5.13
C ARG A 234 -13.50 -0.62 5.35
N THR A 235 -14.77 -0.73 4.94
CA THR A 235 -15.79 0.29 5.22
C THR A 235 -16.14 0.36 6.71
N LEU A 236 -16.26 -0.80 7.38
CA LEU A 236 -16.47 -0.86 8.83
C LEU A 236 -15.27 -0.28 9.59
N TRP A 237 -14.03 -0.57 9.18
CA TRP A 237 -12.81 0.02 9.76
C TRP A 237 -12.78 1.53 9.63
N MET A 238 -13.08 2.08 8.45
CA MET A 238 -13.14 3.54 8.24
C MET A 238 -14.13 4.20 9.21
N HIS A 239 -15.33 3.62 9.38
CA HIS A 239 -16.32 4.19 10.28
C HIS A 239 -15.97 3.98 11.76
N ALA A 240 -15.42 2.81 12.13
CA ALA A 240 -14.97 2.55 13.49
C ALA A 240 -13.89 3.56 13.89
N PHE A 241 -12.97 3.87 12.98
CA PHE A 241 -11.97 4.90 13.16
C PHE A 241 -12.60 6.29 13.34
N ASN A 242 -13.48 6.71 12.42
CA ASN A 242 -14.08 8.05 12.47
C ASN A 242 -14.89 8.28 13.77
N TYR A 243 -15.65 7.28 14.24
CA TYR A 243 -16.37 7.40 15.51
C TYR A 243 -15.49 7.29 16.75
N THR A 244 -14.47 6.44 16.72
CA THR A 244 -13.57 6.28 17.88
C THR A 244 -12.73 7.53 18.10
N LEU A 245 -12.24 8.15 17.01
CA LEU A 245 -11.44 9.38 17.06
C LEU A 245 -12.29 10.65 16.97
N MET A 246 -13.62 10.56 16.99
CA MET A 246 -14.53 11.72 16.92
C MET A 246 -14.24 12.64 15.72
N ASN A 247 -14.05 12.03 14.55
CA ASN A 247 -13.76 12.71 13.28
C ASN A 247 -15.05 13.09 12.55
N LEU A 248 -15.66 14.20 12.93
CA LEU A 248 -16.90 14.65 12.30
C LEU A 248 -16.70 15.36 10.96
N ASP A 249 -15.49 15.86 10.66
CA ASP A 249 -15.18 16.40 9.33
C ASP A 249 -14.85 15.27 8.34
N SER A 250 -15.76 14.32 8.25
CA SER A 250 -15.64 13.10 7.47
C SER A 250 -17.01 12.63 6.99
N TYR A 251 -17.10 11.37 6.53
CA TYR A 251 -18.35 10.80 6.11
C TYR A 251 -19.45 10.87 7.20
N ILE A 252 -19.08 10.70 8.47
CA ILE A 252 -20.05 10.57 9.59
C ILE A 252 -20.61 11.91 10.09
N GLY A 253 -20.11 13.05 9.60
CA GLY A 253 -20.70 14.36 9.85
C GLY A 253 -21.23 14.94 8.55
N TYR A 254 -20.37 15.54 7.75
CA TYR A 254 -20.77 16.22 6.50
C TYR A 254 -20.82 15.36 5.25
N ALA A 255 -20.59 14.05 5.36
CA ALA A 255 -20.51 13.19 4.18
C ALA A 255 -19.46 13.69 3.18
N GLN A 256 -18.24 13.97 3.65
CA GLN A 256 -17.11 14.42 2.85
C GLN A 256 -15.78 13.82 3.35
N ASN A 257 -14.65 14.23 2.75
CA ASN A 257 -13.29 13.89 3.17
C ASN A 257 -12.96 12.39 3.16
N TYR A 258 -13.30 11.72 2.06
CA TYR A 258 -12.89 10.33 1.81
C TYR A 258 -12.63 10.11 0.33
N TYR A 259 -11.80 9.11 0.01
CA TYR A 259 -11.67 8.57 -1.34
C TYR A 259 -12.24 7.16 -1.42
N MET A 260 -12.52 6.73 -2.64
CA MET A 260 -12.95 5.38 -2.99
C MET A 260 -12.15 4.90 -4.19
N TYR A 261 -11.40 3.81 -4.03
CA TYR A 261 -10.62 3.18 -5.10
C TYR A 261 -11.12 1.76 -5.39
N MET A 262 -11.36 1.42 -6.65
CA MET A 262 -11.76 0.09 -7.06
C MET A 262 -10.55 -0.84 -7.22
N ASP A 263 -10.55 -1.99 -6.55
CA ASP A 263 -9.49 -3.00 -6.67
C ASP A 263 -9.66 -3.92 -7.90
N ASP A 264 -8.67 -4.79 -8.14
CA ASP A 264 -8.68 -5.77 -9.24
C ASP A 264 -9.86 -6.76 -9.17
N ASN A 265 -10.54 -6.86 -8.03
CA ASN A 265 -11.73 -7.69 -7.85
C ASN A 265 -13.05 -6.92 -8.06
N ASN A 266 -12.98 -5.69 -8.59
CA ASN A 266 -14.11 -4.79 -8.80
C ASN A 266 -14.83 -4.37 -7.50
N ARG A 267 -14.12 -4.34 -6.36
CA ARG A 267 -14.66 -3.82 -5.10
C ARG A 267 -14.08 -2.46 -4.79
N PHE A 268 -14.92 -1.51 -4.42
CA PHE A 268 -14.48 -0.22 -3.89
C PHE A 268 -13.94 -0.35 -2.48
N ASN A 269 -12.84 0.35 -2.23
CA ASN A 269 -12.15 0.43 -0.97
C ASN A 269 -12.13 1.89 -0.50
N PRO A 270 -12.70 2.22 0.66
CA PRO A 270 -12.61 3.57 1.20
C PRO A 270 -11.19 3.88 1.69
N ILE A 271 -10.79 5.14 1.55
CA ILE A 271 -9.52 5.68 2.03
C ILE A 271 -9.80 6.97 2.80
N LEU A 272 -9.29 7.03 4.04
CA LEU A 272 -9.39 8.20 4.91
C LEU A 272 -8.60 9.39 4.35
N TRP A 273 -9.10 10.59 4.62
CA TRP A 273 -8.44 11.85 4.25
C TRP A 273 -8.81 12.98 5.22
N ASP A 274 -7.95 13.99 5.29
CA ASP A 274 -8.10 15.24 6.03
C ASP A 274 -8.37 15.03 7.54
N LEU A 275 -7.39 14.42 8.22
CA LEU A 275 -7.49 14.04 9.63
C LEU A 275 -7.04 15.14 10.61
N ASN A 276 -6.94 16.39 10.14
CA ASN A 276 -6.49 17.52 10.96
C ASN A 276 -7.51 17.97 12.01
N MET A 277 -8.79 17.59 11.85
CA MET A 277 -9.86 17.96 12.78
C MET A 277 -10.46 16.80 13.58
N THR A 278 -9.67 15.74 13.77
CA THR A 278 -9.99 14.65 14.70
C THR A 278 -10.01 15.11 16.16
N PHE A 279 -10.46 14.23 17.06
CA PHE A 279 -10.54 14.45 18.51
C PHE A 279 -11.39 15.65 18.89
N GLY A 280 -12.54 15.80 18.21
CA GLY A 280 -13.52 16.85 18.50
C GLY A 280 -13.00 18.25 18.24
N SER A 281 -11.97 18.41 17.39
CA SER A 281 -11.57 19.72 16.88
C SER A 281 -12.69 20.30 16.00
N PHE A 282 -13.27 19.47 15.11
CA PHE A 282 -14.53 19.74 14.43
C PHE A 282 -15.71 19.10 15.17
N ARG A 283 -16.83 19.82 15.35
CA ARG A 283 -17.96 19.38 16.19
C ARG A 283 -19.34 19.51 15.54
N GLU A 284 -19.40 19.85 14.27
CA GLU A 284 -20.67 19.93 13.55
C GLU A 284 -21.03 18.55 13.00
N SER A 285 -22.29 18.13 13.20
CA SER A 285 -22.76 16.79 12.87
C SER A 285 -24.21 16.86 12.38
N ASP A 286 -24.58 15.95 11.48
CA ASP A 286 -25.94 15.74 10.98
C ASP A 286 -26.91 15.12 12.01
N GLY A 287 -26.45 14.91 13.25
CA GLY A 287 -27.23 14.41 14.39
C GLY A 287 -27.29 15.31 15.62
N SER A 288 -26.65 16.49 15.64
CA SER A 288 -26.61 17.35 16.84
C SER A 288 -27.97 18.01 17.13
N THR A 289 -28.51 17.84 18.33
CA THR A 289 -29.64 18.66 18.82
C THR A 289 -29.17 20.10 18.99
N HIS A 290 -29.90 21.05 18.42
CA HIS A 290 -29.72 22.52 18.54
C HIS A 290 -28.76 23.23 17.58
N PHE A 291 -28.17 22.55 16.59
CA PHE A 291 -27.60 23.20 15.39
C PHE A 291 -26.49 24.26 15.63
N LEU A 292 -25.85 24.24 16.81
CA LEU A 292 -24.74 25.14 17.19
C LEU A 292 -23.39 24.39 17.27
N GLY A 293 -23.34 23.18 16.69
CA GLY A 293 -22.28 22.21 16.92
C GLY A 293 -22.42 21.51 18.28
N LEU A 294 -21.81 20.34 18.40
CA LEU A 294 -21.73 19.59 19.66
C LEU A 294 -20.79 20.32 20.62
N ASN A 295 -21.12 20.31 21.91
CA ASN A 295 -20.17 20.66 22.96
C ASN A 295 -19.23 19.49 23.28
N ILE A 296 -18.25 19.71 24.15
CA ILE A 296 -17.22 18.70 24.48
C ILE A 296 -17.82 17.43 25.11
N ASN A 297 -18.85 17.56 25.95
CA ASN A 297 -19.48 16.38 26.55
C ASN A 297 -20.29 15.59 25.52
N GLU A 298 -21.00 16.29 24.63
CA GLU A 298 -21.77 15.65 23.57
C GLU A 298 -20.88 14.90 22.56
N ILE A 299 -19.70 15.42 22.23
CA ILE A 299 -18.77 14.70 21.33
C ILE A 299 -18.11 13.48 22.01
N ILE A 300 -17.84 13.56 23.33
CA ILE A 300 -17.35 12.41 24.11
C ILE A 300 -18.38 11.28 24.07
N GLU A 301 -19.66 11.61 24.19
CA GLU A 301 -20.78 10.68 24.20
C GLU A 301 -21.40 10.43 22.81
N LEU A 302 -20.68 10.80 21.73
CA LEU A 302 -21.16 10.61 20.36
C LEU A 302 -21.51 9.15 20.11
N ASP A 303 -22.80 8.86 19.90
CA ASP A 303 -23.31 7.52 19.72
C ASP A 303 -22.79 6.90 18.39
N PRO A 304 -21.99 5.80 18.45
CA PRO A 304 -21.48 5.12 17.26
C PRO A 304 -22.55 4.58 16.33
N LEU A 305 -23.81 4.47 16.79
CA LEU A 305 -24.97 4.03 16.01
C LEU A 305 -25.96 5.16 15.71
N GLN A 306 -25.59 6.44 15.90
CA GLN A 306 -26.52 7.57 15.71
C GLN A 306 -27.27 7.49 14.36
N HIS A 307 -26.59 7.11 13.27
CA HIS A 307 -27.16 7.05 11.92
C HIS A 307 -28.08 5.86 11.65
N LEU A 308 -28.17 4.89 12.57
CA LEU A 308 -29.25 3.91 12.55
C LEU A 308 -30.54 4.48 13.13
N SER A 309 -30.42 5.37 14.12
CA SER A 309 -31.54 5.95 14.85
C SER A 309 -32.08 7.21 14.15
N PHE A 310 -31.19 8.09 13.71
CA PHE A 310 -31.54 9.38 13.11
C PHE A 310 -30.41 9.92 12.21
N SER A 311 -30.77 10.54 11.10
CA SER A 311 -29.86 11.35 10.29
C SER A 311 -30.66 12.39 9.52
N ILE A 312 -30.17 13.64 9.46
CA ILE A 312 -30.84 14.68 8.69
C ILE A 312 -30.73 14.41 7.18
N SER A 313 -29.59 13.87 6.75
CA SER A 313 -29.39 13.39 5.37
C SER A 313 -29.05 11.90 5.38
N PRO A 314 -29.40 11.14 4.33
CA PRO A 314 -29.11 9.71 4.28
C PRO A 314 -27.61 9.41 4.46
N ARG A 315 -27.29 8.27 5.10
CA ARG A 315 -25.93 7.75 5.29
C ARG A 315 -25.82 6.28 4.85
N PRO A 316 -26.20 5.94 3.61
CA PRO A 316 -26.32 4.54 3.17
C PRO A 316 -25.04 3.70 3.31
N LEU A 317 -23.85 4.28 3.14
CA LEU A 317 -22.56 3.57 3.30
C LEU A 317 -22.34 3.01 4.72
N LEU A 318 -23.00 3.60 5.71
CA LEU A 318 -22.97 3.15 7.10
C LEU A 318 -24.29 2.45 7.47
N THR A 319 -25.41 3.15 7.30
CA THR A 319 -26.72 2.70 7.76
C THR A 319 -27.14 1.36 7.15
N ASN A 320 -26.87 1.11 5.86
CA ASN A 320 -27.27 -0.15 5.23
C ASN A 320 -26.39 -1.34 5.63
N LEU A 321 -25.12 -1.10 5.98
CA LEU A 321 -24.23 -2.14 6.50
C LEU A 321 -24.63 -2.50 7.93
N LEU A 322 -24.80 -1.50 8.80
CA LEU A 322 -25.07 -1.73 10.23
C LEU A 322 -26.48 -2.28 10.53
N LYS A 323 -27.40 -2.29 9.56
CA LYS A 323 -28.66 -3.05 9.64
C LYS A 323 -28.42 -4.56 9.73
N ASN A 324 -27.30 -5.05 9.22
CA ASN A 324 -26.89 -6.45 9.39
C ASN A 324 -26.31 -6.64 10.80
N PRO A 325 -26.91 -7.49 11.66
CA PRO A 325 -26.45 -7.67 13.04
C PRO A 325 -25.01 -8.16 13.15
N THR A 326 -24.54 -8.99 12.21
CA THR A 326 -23.15 -9.47 12.18
C THR A 326 -22.19 -8.34 11.81
N TYR A 327 -22.52 -7.51 10.80
CA TYR A 327 -21.69 -6.35 10.45
C TYR A 327 -21.64 -5.32 11.58
N CYS A 328 -22.75 -5.14 12.32
CA CYS A 328 -22.76 -4.31 13.52
C CYS A 328 -21.81 -4.84 14.61
N LYS A 329 -21.77 -6.16 14.84
CA LYS A 329 -20.82 -6.79 15.78
C LYS A 329 -19.37 -6.70 15.29
N MET A 330 -19.12 -6.86 13.99
CA MET A 330 -17.80 -6.64 13.36
C MET A 330 -17.33 -5.19 13.56
N TYR A 331 -18.21 -4.22 13.36
CA TYR A 331 -17.94 -2.80 13.60
C TYR A 331 -17.54 -2.51 15.05
N PHE A 332 -18.24 -3.07 16.03
CA PHE A 332 -17.84 -2.91 17.44
C PHE A 332 -16.57 -3.68 17.81
N ALA A 333 -16.27 -4.81 17.15
CA ALA A 333 -14.98 -5.47 17.30
C ALA A 333 -13.84 -4.53 16.86
N HIS A 334 -14.01 -3.83 15.73
CA HIS A 334 -13.05 -2.84 15.24
C HIS A 334 -12.89 -1.64 16.18
N ILE A 335 -13.99 -1.10 16.72
CA ILE A 335 -13.93 -0.04 17.75
C ILE A 335 -13.13 -0.52 18.97
N ARG A 336 -13.41 -1.73 19.47
CA ARG A 336 -12.69 -2.30 20.60
C ARG A 336 -11.19 -2.41 20.31
N THR A 337 -10.81 -2.95 19.15
CA THR A 337 -9.40 -3.04 18.75
C THR A 337 -8.72 -1.67 18.73
N ILE A 338 -9.35 -0.63 18.15
CA ILE A 338 -8.77 0.73 18.13
C ILE A 338 -8.58 1.27 19.55
N VAL A 339 -9.58 1.10 20.42
CA VAL A 339 -9.52 1.58 21.80
C VAL A 339 -8.45 0.84 22.60
N GLU A 340 -8.31 -0.47 22.43
CA GLU A 340 -7.34 -1.29 23.17
C GLU A 340 -5.90 -0.99 22.75
N GLU A 341 -5.65 -0.89 21.45
CA GLU A 341 -4.31 -0.72 20.89
C GLU A 341 -3.80 0.72 20.85
N ASN A 342 -4.67 1.72 21.07
CA ASN A 342 -4.27 3.13 20.98
C ASN A 342 -4.58 3.94 22.24
N PHE A 343 -5.68 3.64 22.95
CA PHE A 343 -6.11 4.44 24.11
C PHE A 343 -5.82 3.71 25.43
N SER A 344 -6.18 2.43 25.53
CA SER A 344 -6.04 1.64 26.76
C SER A 344 -4.58 1.34 27.12
N ASN A 345 -3.72 1.25 26.12
CA ASN A 345 -2.29 1.01 26.29
C ASN A 345 -1.46 2.32 26.29
N ASN A 346 -2.11 3.49 26.37
CA ASN A 346 -1.47 4.81 26.40
C ASN A 346 -0.70 5.23 25.13
N PHE A 347 -0.72 4.43 24.06
CA PHE A 347 0.04 4.69 22.82
C PHE A 347 -0.24 6.08 22.24
N PHE A 348 -1.51 6.47 22.14
CA PHE A 348 -1.91 7.77 21.59
C PHE A 348 -1.25 8.93 22.35
N PHE A 349 -1.33 8.91 23.67
CA PHE A 349 -0.82 10.00 24.51
C PHE A 349 0.72 10.08 24.45
N GLU A 350 1.40 8.93 24.49
CA GLU A 350 2.86 8.86 24.35
C GLU A 350 3.34 9.39 23.01
N LYS A 351 2.61 9.09 21.93
CA LYS A 351 2.90 9.61 20.59
C LYS A 351 2.65 11.11 20.48
N ALA A 352 1.53 11.59 20.99
CA ALA A 352 1.22 13.02 21.02
C ALA A 352 2.32 13.81 21.75
N GLN A 353 2.77 13.34 22.92
CA GLN A 353 3.85 13.98 23.68
C GLN A 353 5.20 13.89 22.95
N THR A 354 5.51 12.73 22.35
CA THR A 354 6.74 12.55 21.56
C THR A 354 6.83 13.53 20.42
N TYR A 355 5.73 13.70 19.66
CA TYR A 355 5.69 14.63 18.54
C TYR A 355 5.67 16.09 18.99
N GLN A 356 4.98 16.42 20.08
CA GLN A 356 5.05 17.76 20.66
C GLN A 356 6.50 18.12 21.02
N ASN A 357 7.22 17.21 21.69
CA ASN A 357 8.63 17.42 22.04
C ASN A 357 9.54 17.53 20.82
N LEU A 358 9.27 16.74 19.76
CA LEU A 358 10.03 16.79 18.50
C LEU A 358 9.92 18.17 17.84
N ILE A 359 8.74 18.79 17.88
CA ILE A 359 8.45 20.05 17.16
C ILE A 359 8.51 21.30 18.04
N ASP A 360 8.76 21.16 19.34
CA ASP A 360 8.70 22.21 20.36
C ASP A 360 9.37 23.53 19.92
N GLN A 361 10.67 23.47 19.61
CA GLN A 361 11.44 24.63 19.16
C GLN A 361 10.97 25.16 17.80
N HIS A 362 10.44 24.31 16.94
CA HIS A 362 9.95 24.71 15.62
C HIS A 362 8.63 25.50 15.73
N VAL A 363 7.75 25.11 16.65
CA VAL A 363 6.53 25.87 16.96
C VAL A 363 6.87 27.19 17.63
N GLU A 364 7.84 27.22 18.55
CA GLU A 364 8.31 28.47 19.17
C GLU A 364 8.81 29.46 18.09
N ASN A 365 9.63 28.97 17.16
CA ASN A 365 10.21 29.77 16.07
C ASN A 365 9.24 30.17 14.96
N ASP A 366 8.08 29.51 14.84
CA ASP A 366 7.05 29.85 13.85
C ASP A 366 6.38 31.18 14.22
N SER A 367 6.72 32.28 13.54
CA SER A 367 6.13 33.60 13.80
C SER A 367 4.70 33.76 13.27
N ASN A 368 4.23 32.84 12.43
CA ASN A 368 2.93 32.89 11.77
C ASN A 368 1.95 31.81 12.28
N LYS A 369 2.24 31.19 13.44
CA LYS A 369 1.35 30.24 14.11
C LYS A 369 0.03 30.92 14.53
N PHE A 370 -1.06 30.17 14.42
CA PHE A 370 -2.41 30.65 14.74
C PHE A 370 -2.72 30.69 16.25
N TYR A 371 -1.92 30.01 17.06
CA TYR A 371 -2.10 29.89 18.52
C TYR A 371 -0.82 30.30 19.24
N THR A 372 -0.95 30.72 20.49
CA THR A 372 0.25 31.06 21.28
C THR A 372 1.08 29.82 21.56
N TYR A 373 2.38 30.01 21.84
CA TYR A 373 3.22 28.89 22.27
C TYR A 373 2.68 28.23 23.57
N SER A 374 2.08 29.02 24.46
CA SER A 374 1.42 28.51 25.66
C SER A 374 0.20 27.63 25.33
N ASP A 375 -0.58 27.98 24.32
CA ASP A 375 -1.71 27.16 23.87
C ASP A 375 -1.24 25.82 23.30
N PHE A 376 -0.15 25.84 22.52
CA PHE A 376 0.49 24.63 22.00
C PHE A 376 0.88 23.65 23.11
N ILE A 377 1.60 24.14 24.13
CA ILE A 377 1.96 23.32 25.30
C ILE A 377 0.69 22.83 26.03
N SER A 378 -0.28 23.72 26.23
CA SER A 378 -1.49 23.44 27.00
C SER A 378 -2.41 22.39 26.36
N ASN A 379 -2.51 22.37 25.02
CA ASN A 379 -3.56 21.61 24.33
C ASN A 379 -3.39 20.08 24.34
N ILE A 380 -2.26 19.58 24.82
CA ILE A 380 -2.12 18.16 25.15
C ILE A 380 -3.10 17.75 26.26
N ASN A 381 -3.32 18.62 27.25
CA ASN A 381 -4.15 18.30 28.43
C ASN A 381 -5.42 19.16 28.50
N ASN A 382 -5.36 20.43 28.13
CA ASN A 382 -6.46 21.37 28.35
C ASN A 382 -7.11 21.82 27.05
N THR A 383 -8.38 22.16 27.14
CA THR A 383 -9.09 22.82 26.04
C THR A 383 -8.48 24.20 25.78
N VAL A 384 -8.17 24.48 24.52
CA VAL A 384 -7.76 25.80 24.04
C VAL A 384 -8.92 26.47 23.32
N TYR A 385 -9.08 27.77 23.51
CA TYR A 385 -10.13 28.56 22.86
C TYR A 385 -9.50 29.44 21.79
N SER A 386 -10.10 29.46 20.60
CA SER A 386 -9.69 30.39 19.56
C SER A 386 -10.08 31.82 19.96
N SER A 387 -9.14 32.77 19.81
CA SER A 387 -9.39 34.15 20.21
C SER A 387 -10.42 34.80 19.29
N GLY A 388 -11.52 35.30 19.86
CA GLY A 388 -12.55 36.02 19.11
C GLY A 388 -13.55 35.16 18.34
N THR A 389 -13.52 33.83 18.47
CA THR A 389 -14.57 32.94 17.96
C THR A 389 -15.16 32.07 19.07
N VAL A 390 -16.19 31.28 18.76
CA VAL A 390 -16.77 30.28 19.67
C VAL A 390 -16.04 28.94 19.60
N ASP A 391 -14.98 28.85 18.78
CA ASP A 391 -14.25 27.62 18.56
C ASP A 391 -13.40 27.27 19.78
N MET A 392 -13.50 26.02 20.20
CA MET A 392 -12.68 25.43 21.24
C MET A 392 -12.07 24.13 20.71
N TYR A 393 -10.89 23.77 21.21
CA TYR A 393 -10.14 22.60 20.78
C TYR A 393 -9.85 21.75 22.01
N PRO A 394 -10.52 20.60 22.19
CA PRO A 394 -10.39 19.79 23.40
C PRO A 394 -8.95 19.37 23.68
N GLY A 395 -8.59 19.31 24.96
CA GLY A 395 -7.32 18.72 25.38
C GLY A 395 -7.23 17.25 24.99
N LEU A 396 -6.17 16.86 24.28
CA LEU A 396 -6.07 15.53 23.66
C LEU A 396 -6.17 14.38 24.66
N LYS A 397 -5.49 14.48 25.80
CA LYS A 397 -5.54 13.45 26.85
C LYS A 397 -6.95 13.30 27.41
N ASN A 398 -7.53 14.41 27.87
CA ASN A 398 -8.81 14.41 28.57
C ASN A 398 -9.95 13.90 27.69
N ILE A 399 -9.99 14.30 26.42
CA ILE A 399 -11.05 13.86 25.50
C ILE A 399 -10.91 12.37 25.15
N VAL A 400 -9.68 11.87 24.94
CA VAL A 400 -9.44 10.45 24.64
C VAL A 400 -9.74 9.56 25.83
N GLU A 401 -9.32 9.95 27.04
CA GLU A 401 -9.64 9.21 28.27
C GLU A 401 -11.16 9.12 28.48
N ALA A 402 -11.88 10.24 28.34
CA ALA A 402 -13.33 10.25 28.50
C ALA A 402 -14.04 9.43 27.41
N ARG A 403 -13.61 9.55 26.14
CA ARG A 403 -14.15 8.77 25.02
C ARG A 403 -13.92 7.27 25.20
N MET A 404 -12.73 6.87 25.65
CA MET A 404 -12.42 5.48 25.96
C MET A 404 -13.38 4.94 27.04
N VAL A 405 -13.62 5.70 28.11
CA VAL A 405 -14.55 5.29 29.18
C VAL A 405 -15.97 5.14 28.65
N TYR A 406 -16.45 6.07 27.82
CA TYR A 406 -17.76 5.97 27.18
C TYR A 406 -17.86 4.69 26.33
N LEU A 407 -16.91 4.46 25.42
CA LEU A 407 -16.93 3.31 24.52
C LEU A 407 -16.82 1.97 25.25
N LYS A 408 -15.99 1.87 26.30
CA LYS A 408 -15.87 0.66 27.12
C LYS A 408 -17.15 0.27 27.84
N ASN A 409 -18.07 1.21 28.08
CA ASN A 409 -19.37 0.95 28.69
C ASN A 409 -20.49 0.78 27.65
N TYR A 410 -20.19 0.97 26.36
CA TYR A 410 -21.18 0.87 25.30
C TYR A 410 -21.54 -0.59 25.00
N GLN A 411 -22.81 -0.85 24.67
CA GLN A 411 -23.29 -2.21 24.37
C GLN A 411 -22.60 -2.78 23.13
N GLY A 412 -22.11 -4.03 23.24
CA GLY A 412 -21.37 -4.69 22.16
C GLY A 412 -19.86 -4.48 22.22
N TYR A 413 -19.36 -3.60 23.12
CA TYR A 413 -17.93 -3.52 23.41
C TYR A 413 -17.45 -4.74 24.20
N ASN A 414 -18.12 -5.06 25.32
CA ASN A 414 -17.75 -6.19 26.19
C ASN A 414 -18.51 -7.48 25.83
N GLY A 415 -18.02 -8.60 26.35
CA GLY A 415 -18.68 -9.89 26.24
C GLY A 415 -18.45 -10.59 24.91
N ALA A 416 -17.37 -10.24 24.19
CA ALA A 416 -16.95 -10.99 23.02
C ALA A 416 -16.49 -12.41 23.39
N PRO A 417 -16.58 -13.37 22.46
CA PRO A 417 -15.93 -14.67 22.60
C PRO A 417 -14.42 -14.53 22.83
N GLU A 418 -13.80 -15.54 23.45
CA GLU A 418 -12.34 -15.61 23.61
C GLU A 418 -11.79 -16.65 22.64
N ILE A 419 -10.88 -16.23 21.75
CA ILE A 419 -10.23 -17.09 20.76
C ILE A 419 -8.84 -17.49 21.27
N SER A 420 -8.52 -18.77 21.24
CA SER A 420 -7.22 -19.32 21.61
C SER A 420 -6.91 -20.60 20.84
N GLU A 421 -5.67 -21.10 20.96
CA GLU A 421 -5.27 -22.42 20.45
C GLU A 421 -5.60 -22.62 18.95
N ILE A 422 -5.32 -21.63 18.10
CA ILE A 422 -5.52 -21.72 16.65
C ILE A 422 -4.45 -22.66 16.08
N GLN A 423 -4.89 -23.69 15.38
CA GLN A 423 -4.02 -24.70 14.77
C GLN A 423 -4.50 -25.08 13.39
N HIS A 424 -3.60 -25.64 12.58
CA HIS A 424 -3.96 -26.33 11.36
C HIS A 424 -3.19 -27.63 11.19
N GLN A 425 -3.78 -28.58 10.46
CA GLN A 425 -3.17 -29.84 10.09
C GLN A 425 -3.52 -30.21 8.64
N PRO A 426 -2.55 -30.73 7.86
CA PRO A 426 -1.14 -30.91 8.23
C PRO A 426 -0.41 -29.57 8.40
N GLU A 427 0.75 -29.61 9.07
CA GLU A 427 1.62 -28.44 9.27
C GLU A 427 2.16 -27.90 7.94
N ILE A 428 2.40 -28.79 6.98
CA ILE A 428 2.85 -28.46 5.63
C ILE A 428 1.90 -29.18 4.66
N PRO A 429 0.82 -28.52 4.22
CA PRO A 429 -0.13 -29.15 3.31
C PRO A 429 0.36 -29.20 1.88
N HIS A 430 0.03 -30.30 1.20
CA HIS A 430 0.26 -30.46 -0.23
C HIS A 430 -0.87 -29.83 -1.05
N ASN A 431 -0.59 -29.44 -2.29
CA ASN A 431 -1.62 -28.93 -3.19
C ASN A 431 -2.71 -30.00 -3.44
N GLY A 432 -3.97 -29.61 -3.32
CA GLY A 432 -5.13 -30.50 -3.38
C GLY A 432 -5.42 -31.29 -2.09
N GLU A 433 -4.59 -31.18 -1.05
CA GLU A 433 -4.82 -31.82 0.24
C GLU A 433 -5.86 -31.06 1.08
N ALA A 434 -6.59 -31.77 1.93
CA ALA A 434 -7.47 -31.14 2.90
C ALA A 434 -6.67 -30.60 4.10
N ILE A 435 -6.83 -29.31 4.38
CA ILE A 435 -6.27 -28.64 5.55
C ILE A 435 -7.37 -28.48 6.58
N TRP A 436 -7.24 -29.12 7.72
CA TRP A 436 -8.08 -28.92 8.88
C TRP A 436 -7.59 -27.75 9.68
N ILE A 437 -8.44 -26.77 9.95
CA ILE A 437 -8.17 -25.65 10.83
C ILE A 437 -9.06 -25.80 12.05
N THR A 438 -8.46 -25.81 13.23
CA THR A 438 -9.13 -25.93 14.51
C THR A 438 -8.82 -24.72 15.39
N VAL A 439 -9.78 -24.36 16.24
CA VAL A 439 -9.65 -23.21 17.13
C VAL A 439 -10.51 -23.41 18.37
N LYS A 440 -9.98 -23.05 19.53
CA LYS A 440 -10.72 -23.06 20.78
C LYS A 440 -11.38 -21.71 21.02
N ILE A 441 -12.70 -21.69 21.12
CA ILE A 441 -13.47 -20.46 21.28
C ILE A 441 -14.52 -20.59 22.37
N SER A 442 -14.32 -19.87 23.48
CA SER A 442 -15.30 -19.84 24.56
C SER A 442 -16.47 -18.90 24.24
N SER A 443 -17.68 -19.31 24.61
CA SER A 443 -18.90 -18.49 24.50
C SER A 443 -19.23 -17.96 23.10
N ALA A 444 -18.88 -18.68 22.04
CA ALA A 444 -19.32 -18.38 20.67
C ALA A 444 -20.65 -19.06 20.32
N THR A 445 -21.44 -18.42 19.47
CA THR A 445 -22.64 -19.00 18.84
C THR A 445 -22.48 -19.17 17.33
N ASN A 446 -21.57 -18.41 16.72
CA ASN A 446 -21.21 -18.57 15.31
C ASN A 446 -19.71 -18.29 15.12
N VAL A 447 -19.06 -19.15 14.34
CA VAL A 447 -17.64 -19.08 14.02
C VAL A 447 -17.46 -19.24 12.52
N VAL A 448 -16.70 -18.34 11.91
CA VAL A 448 -16.43 -18.28 10.49
C VAL A 448 -14.94 -18.24 10.26
N LEU A 449 -14.45 -19.18 9.44
CA LEU A 449 -13.14 -19.10 8.81
C LEU A 449 -13.28 -18.30 7.52
N ALA A 450 -12.49 -17.25 7.38
CA ALA A 450 -12.30 -16.55 6.11
C ALA A 450 -10.93 -16.89 5.55
N TYR A 451 -10.83 -17.33 4.29
CA TYR A 451 -9.57 -17.77 3.67
C TYR A 451 -9.45 -17.37 2.20
N ARG A 452 -8.22 -17.25 1.70
CA ARG A 452 -7.90 -16.99 0.28
C ARG A 452 -6.58 -17.62 -0.12
N PHE A 453 -6.41 -17.85 -1.41
CA PHE A 453 -5.22 -18.47 -2.03
C PHE A 453 -4.34 -17.46 -2.79
N ASP A 454 -4.82 -16.23 -2.93
CA ASP A 454 -4.13 -15.10 -3.54
C ASP A 454 -4.12 -13.95 -2.52
N SER A 455 -2.96 -13.33 -2.27
CA SER A 455 -2.82 -12.19 -1.37
C SER A 455 -3.63 -10.97 -1.79
N LYS A 456 -4.15 -10.96 -3.02
CA LYS A 456 -5.02 -9.92 -3.57
C LYS A 456 -6.45 -10.41 -3.82
N GLY A 457 -6.71 -11.69 -3.63
CA GLY A 457 -8.02 -12.28 -3.81
C GLY A 457 -9.02 -11.89 -2.73
N ILE A 458 -10.30 -12.14 -3.03
CA ILE A 458 -11.40 -12.05 -2.07
C ILE A 458 -11.30 -13.24 -1.09
N PHE A 459 -11.56 -12.98 0.20
CA PHE A 459 -11.70 -14.06 1.18
C PHE A 459 -13.00 -14.82 0.99
N PHE A 460 -12.90 -16.13 0.77
CA PHE A 460 -14.01 -17.06 0.90
C PHE A 460 -14.35 -17.26 2.37
N LYS A 461 -15.62 -17.53 2.69
CA LYS A 461 -16.09 -17.71 4.07
C LYS A 461 -16.71 -19.09 4.25
N LYS A 462 -16.32 -19.80 5.30
CA LYS A 462 -16.86 -21.10 5.68
C LYS A 462 -17.15 -21.13 7.18
N ASN A 463 -18.31 -21.65 7.56
CA ASN A 463 -18.62 -21.84 8.98
C ASN A 463 -17.70 -22.92 9.57
N MET A 464 -17.26 -22.70 10.81
CA MET A 464 -16.60 -23.71 11.63
C MET A 464 -17.62 -24.33 12.59
N TYR A 465 -17.43 -25.59 12.95
CA TYR A 465 -18.39 -26.36 13.74
C TYR A 465 -17.71 -27.06 14.92
N ASP A 466 -18.41 -27.09 16.05
CA ASP A 466 -18.11 -27.87 17.25
C ASP A 466 -19.15 -29.02 17.32
N ASN A 467 -18.91 -30.09 16.56
CA ASN A 467 -19.79 -31.23 16.36
C ASN A 467 -19.10 -32.60 16.54
N GLY A 468 -17.82 -32.65 16.89
CA GLY A 468 -17.04 -33.88 17.09
C GLY A 468 -16.73 -34.66 15.81
N ILE A 469 -16.93 -34.07 14.62
CA ILE A 469 -16.75 -34.71 13.30
C ILE A 469 -15.86 -33.85 12.38
N CYS A 470 -15.55 -32.61 12.75
CA CYS A 470 -14.78 -31.66 11.95
C CYS A 470 -13.31 -31.56 12.38
N ASN A 471 -12.73 -32.67 12.86
CA ASN A 471 -11.41 -32.75 13.49
C ASN A 471 -11.30 -31.91 14.78
N ASP A 472 -12.44 -31.71 15.44
CA ASP A 472 -12.66 -31.02 16.70
C ASP A 472 -12.80 -31.99 17.90
N GLU A 473 -12.49 -33.28 17.68
CA GLU A 473 -12.47 -34.37 18.66
C GLU A 473 -13.83 -34.68 19.34
N VAL A 474 -14.41 -33.74 20.10
CA VAL A 474 -15.61 -33.94 20.94
C VAL A 474 -16.63 -32.83 20.69
N ALA A 475 -17.90 -33.20 20.50
CA ALA A 475 -18.96 -32.22 20.32
C ALA A 475 -19.26 -31.40 21.60
N ASN A 476 -19.43 -30.09 21.43
CA ASN A 476 -19.69 -29.06 22.45
C ASN A 476 -18.56 -28.88 23.47
N ASP A 477 -17.30 -29.05 23.08
CA ASP A 477 -16.14 -28.82 23.93
C ASP A 477 -15.47 -27.44 23.72
N SER A 478 -16.10 -26.59 22.89
CA SER A 478 -15.61 -25.27 22.46
C SER A 478 -14.44 -25.31 21.48
N ILE A 479 -14.12 -26.46 20.90
CA ILE A 479 -13.20 -26.57 19.76
C ILE A 479 -14.02 -26.57 18.49
N TYR A 480 -13.74 -25.63 17.60
CA TYR A 480 -14.39 -25.50 16.32
C TYR A 480 -13.43 -25.94 15.23
N GLY A 481 -13.89 -26.80 14.34
CA GLY A 481 -13.12 -27.32 13.22
C GLY A 481 -13.75 -27.02 11.86
N VAL A 482 -12.91 -26.88 10.85
CA VAL A 482 -13.33 -26.86 9.44
C VAL A 482 -12.18 -27.29 8.54
N ASN A 483 -12.46 -27.95 7.42
CA ASN A 483 -11.46 -28.14 6.37
C ASN A 483 -11.57 -27.12 5.23
N ILE A 484 -10.46 -26.85 4.57
CA ILE A 484 -10.38 -26.24 3.23
C ILE A 484 -9.52 -27.14 2.34
N ILE A 485 -9.70 -27.06 1.03
CA ILE A 485 -8.80 -27.74 0.09
C ILE A 485 -7.68 -26.78 -0.25
N SER A 486 -6.45 -27.24 -0.07
CA SER A 486 -5.22 -26.51 -0.33
C SER A 486 -5.11 -26.19 -1.83
N GLU A 487 -5.00 -24.91 -2.19
CA GLU A 487 -4.79 -24.43 -3.56
C GLU A 487 -3.75 -23.28 -3.58
N GLY A 488 -2.96 -23.16 -4.65
CA GLY A 488 -1.88 -22.17 -4.74
C GLY A 488 -0.66 -22.53 -3.88
N HIS A 489 0.18 -21.57 -3.48
CA HIS A 489 1.33 -21.83 -2.58
C HIS A 489 1.27 -21.03 -1.26
N THR A 490 0.28 -20.16 -1.10
CA THR A 490 0.11 -19.36 0.11
C THR A 490 -1.37 -19.23 0.41
N ILE A 491 -1.77 -19.72 1.57
CA ILE A 491 -3.13 -19.58 2.06
C ILE A 491 -3.11 -18.52 3.15
N GLN A 492 -3.97 -17.52 3.02
CA GLN A 492 -4.14 -16.51 4.06
C GLN A 492 -5.52 -16.68 4.67
N TYR A 493 -5.61 -16.64 5.99
CA TYR A 493 -6.88 -16.80 6.68
C TYR A 493 -6.99 -15.99 7.96
N TYR A 494 -8.22 -15.75 8.38
CA TYR A 494 -8.56 -15.19 9.68
C TYR A 494 -9.86 -15.82 10.19
N ILE A 495 -10.10 -15.68 11.48
CA ILE A 495 -11.29 -16.21 12.15
C ILE A 495 -12.13 -15.04 12.63
N TYR A 496 -13.43 -15.12 12.39
CA TYR A 496 -14.42 -14.27 13.03
C TYR A 496 -15.32 -15.13 13.91
N ALA A 497 -15.49 -14.74 15.16
CA ALA A 497 -16.41 -15.38 16.09
C ALA A 497 -17.36 -14.34 16.68
N GLN A 498 -18.59 -14.76 16.93
CA GLN A 498 -19.58 -13.91 17.58
C GLN A 498 -20.46 -14.70 18.54
N ASN A 499 -21.08 -13.98 19.46
CA ASN A 499 -22.19 -14.44 20.28
C ASN A 499 -23.34 -13.44 20.22
N ASP A 500 -24.31 -13.54 21.12
CA ASP A 500 -25.47 -12.65 21.13
C ASP A 500 -25.08 -11.18 21.40
N SER A 501 -24.03 -10.95 22.19
CA SER A 501 -23.60 -9.64 22.65
C SER A 501 -22.60 -8.96 21.70
N ALA A 502 -21.56 -9.67 21.27
CA ALA A 502 -20.42 -9.06 20.56
C ALA A 502 -19.73 -10.02 19.59
N GLY A 503 -18.93 -9.46 18.68
CA GLY A 503 -18.05 -10.19 17.77
C GLY A 503 -16.57 -9.96 18.11
N ILE A 504 -15.70 -10.81 17.57
CA ILE A 504 -14.23 -10.71 17.68
C ILE A 504 -13.58 -11.30 16.42
N TYR A 505 -12.43 -10.76 16.07
CA TYR A 505 -11.57 -11.27 15.02
C TYR A 505 -10.29 -11.86 15.61
N SER A 506 -9.71 -12.81 14.87
CA SER A 506 -8.35 -13.28 15.11
C SER A 506 -7.63 -13.46 13.76
N PRO A 507 -6.54 -12.72 13.47
CA PRO A 507 -6.01 -11.64 14.29
C PRO A 507 -7.00 -10.46 14.42
N GLU A 508 -6.83 -9.60 15.42
CA GLU A 508 -7.75 -8.51 15.78
C GLU A 508 -7.88 -7.45 14.67
N ARG A 509 -6.91 -7.42 13.75
CA ARG A 509 -6.82 -6.54 12.57
C ARG A 509 -7.14 -7.29 11.27
N ALA A 510 -8.01 -8.30 11.32
CA ALA A 510 -8.39 -9.13 10.18
C ALA A 510 -8.77 -8.32 8.91
N GLU A 511 -8.60 -8.94 7.75
CA GLU A 511 -8.67 -8.35 6.40
C GLU A 511 -7.58 -7.27 6.11
N TYR A 512 -6.74 -6.95 7.09
CA TYR A 512 -5.46 -6.25 6.93
C TYR A 512 -4.28 -7.11 7.38
N GLU A 513 -4.42 -7.80 8.51
CA GLU A 513 -3.53 -8.87 8.98
C GLU A 513 -4.22 -10.24 8.86
N PHE A 514 -3.43 -11.30 8.76
CA PHE A 514 -3.93 -12.66 8.56
C PHE A 514 -2.90 -13.69 8.99
N TYR A 515 -3.37 -14.88 9.37
CA TYR A 515 -2.53 -16.07 9.45
C TYR A 515 -2.15 -16.52 8.04
N THR A 516 -0.99 -17.16 7.91
CA THR A 516 -0.52 -17.70 6.64
C THR A 516 -0.17 -19.17 6.80
N ILE A 517 -0.67 -20.02 5.90
CA ILE A 517 -0.22 -21.40 5.73
C ILE A 517 0.59 -21.46 4.44
N GLN A 518 1.79 -22.01 4.53
CA GLN A 518 2.65 -22.28 3.38
C GLN A 518 2.47 -23.72 2.96
N GLN A 519 2.32 -23.94 1.66
CA GLN A 519 2.25 -25.29 1.11
C GLN A 519 3.63 -25.88 0.91
N ALA A 520 3.71 -27.21 0.89
CA ALA A 520 4.90 -27.94 0.53
C ALA A 520 5.47 -27.47 -0.81
N VAL A 521 6.77 -27.20 -0.86
CA VAL A 521 7.54 -27.06 -2.10
C VAL A 521 8.35 -28.33 -2.25
N TYR A 522 8.21 -29.03 -3.37
CA TYR A 522 8.90 -30.31 -3.59
C TYR A 522 10.28 -30.11 -4.22
N GLU A 523 11.12 -31.15 -4.10
CA GLU A 523 12.35 -31.26 -4.89
C GLU A 523 12.03 -31.07 -6.38
N GLY A 524 12.72 -30.11 -7.00
CA GLY A 524 12.50 -29.77 -8.40
C GLY A 524 11.40 -28.75 -8.68
N ASP A 525 10.56 -28.34 -7.72
CA ASP A 525 9.58 -27.25 -7.93
C ASP A 525 10.28 -25.90 -8.10
N ILE A 526 11.27 -25.66 -7.23
CA ILE A 526 12.24 -24.58 -7.38
C ILE A 526 13.61 -25.20 -7.44
N VAL A 527 14.39 -24.80 -8.43
CA VAL A 527 15.76 -25.26 -8.60
C VAL A 527 16.72 -24.09 -8.71
N ILE A 528 17.97 -24.35 -8.32
CA ILE A 528 19.12 -23.55 -8.69
C ILE A 528 19.31 -23.74 -10.20
N ASN A 529 19.21 -22.67 -10.98
CA ASN A 529 19.15 -22.76 -12.43
C ASN A 529 20.46 -22.33 -13.10
N GLU A 530 21.06 -21.23 -12.65
CA GLU A 530 22.31 -20.70 -13.18
C GLU A 530 23.01 -19.90 -12.08
N PHE A 531 24.34 -19.91 -12.04
CA PHE A 531 25.09 -19.04 -11.14
C PHE A 531 26.48 -18.72 -11.68
N THR A 532 27.11 -17.72 -11.08
CA THR A 532 28.53 -17.42 -11.25
C THR A 532 29.14 -16.96 -9.93
N THR A 533 30.41 -17.31 -9.75
CA THR A 533 31.25 -16.91 -8.61
C THR A 533 32.27 -15.83 -8.99
N GLU A 534 32.26 -15.38 -10.25
CA GLU A 534 33.28 -14.51 -10.83
C GLU A 534 32.79 -13.07 -11.02
N ASP A 535 33.60 -12.10 -10.57
CA ASP A 535 33.30 -10.65 -10.65
C ASP A 535 33.42 -10.06 -12.08
N ASN A 536 33.68 -10.92 -13.08
CA ASN A 536 34.09 -10.55 -14.43
C ASN A 536 33.14 -11.05 -15.51
N VAL A 537 32.06 -11.76 -15.15
CA VAL A 537 31.09 -12.26 -16.14
C VAL A 537 30.24 -11.08 -16.63
N ASN A 538 30.50 -10.67 -17.86
CA ASN A 538 29.84 -9.52 -18.47
C ASN A 538 28.44 -9.88 -18.98
N VAL A 539 27.47 -9.88 -18.07
CA VAL A 539 26.05 -10.17 -18.37
C VAL A 539 25.43 -9.11 -19.28
N PHE A 540 25.91 -7.87 -19.23
CA PHE A 540 25.26 -6.72 -19.88
C PHE A 540 26.07 -6.08 -21.03
N ASN A 541 27.25 -6.64 -21.36
CA ASN A 541 28.17 -6.11 -22.37
C ASN A 541 28.50 -4.61 -22.14
N ASN A 542 28.58 -4.20 -20.87
CA ASN A 542 28.97 -2.85 -20.44
C ASN A 542 30.33 -2.91 -19.71
N SER A 543 30.97 -1.76 -19.51
CA SER A 543 32.31 -1.67 -18.90
C SER A 543 32.31 -1.80 -17.36
N GLU A 544 31.17 -2.15 -16.76
CA GLU A 544 31.01 -2.29 -15.31
C GLU A 544 31.14 -3.77 -14.91
N LYS A 545 31.90 -4.03 -13.84
CA LYS A 545 32.10 -5.37 -13.29
C LYS A 545 30.84 -5.80 -12.55
N ASN A 546 30.28 -6.97 -12.88
CA ASN A 546 29.14 -7.54 -12.15
C ASN A 546 29.65 -8.52 -11.09
N GLU A 547 29.06 -8.48 -9.90
CA GLU A 547 29.36 -9.43 -8.81
C GLU A 547 28.71 -10.80 -9.07
N GLY A 548 29.12 -11.80 -8.27
CA GLY A 548 28.51 -13.13 -8.27
C GLY A 548 27.01 -13.09 -8.00
N TRP A 549 26.31 -14.05 -8.61
CA TRP A 549 24.85 -14.17 -8.48
C TRP A 549 24.39 -15.63 -8.63
N VAL A 550 23.22 -15.91 -8.08
CA VAL A 550 22.50 -17.18 -8.18
C VAL A 550 21.11 -16.92 -8.74
N GLU A 551 20.73 -17.66 -9.78
CA GLU A 551 19.39 -17.67 -10.34
C GLU A 551 18.64 -18.92 -9.91
N LEU A 552 17.41 -18.71 -9.43
CA LEU A 552 16.44 -19.77 -9.18
C LEU A 552 15.40 -19.79 -10.30
N PHE A 553 14.86 -20.98 -10.59
CA PHE A 553 13.77 -21.15 -11.54
C PHE A 553 12.59 -21.90 -10.91
N ASN A 554 11.37 -21.38 -11.12
CA ASN A 554 10.14 -22.05 -10.71
C ASN A 554 9.63 -22.97 -11.83
N ASN A 555 9.78 -24.28 -11.65
CA ASN A 555 9.34 -25.32 -12.58
C ASN A 555 7.81 -25.54 -12.60
N THR A 556 7.06 -24.94 -11.67
CA THR A 556 5.62 -25.17 -11.54
C THR A 556 4.82 -24.23 -12.44
N ASN A 557 3.52 -24.54 -12.59
CA ASN A 557 2.56 -23.68 -13.28
C ASN A 557 1.84 -22.71 -12.33
N GLU A 558 2.33 -22.56 -11.10
CA GLU A 558 1.76 -21.70 -10.04
C GLU A 558 2.85 -20.77 -9.45
N ASN A 559 2.46 -19.68 -8.80
CA ASN A 559 3.43 -18.76 -8.17
C ASN A 559 3.87 -19.30 -6.81
N ILE A 560 5.17 -19.36 -6.50
CA ILE A 560 5.69 -19.88 -5.23
C ILE A 560 6.21 -18.73 -4.36
N ARG A 561 5.80 -18.70 -3.09
CA ARG A 561 6.30 -17.74 -2.08
C ARG A 561 7.44 -18.38 -1.29
N LEU A 562 8.56 -17.67 -1.17
CA LEU A 562 9.80 -18.21 -0.59
C LEU A 562 9.99 -17.91 0.89
N LYS A 563 9.15 -17.06 1.49
CA LYS A 563 9.29 -16.68 2.91
C LYS A 563 9.42 -17.95 3.77
N GLY A 564 10.38 -18.02 4.68
CA GLY A 564 10.58 -19.22 5.52
C GLY A 564 11.41 -20.34 4.88
N MET A 565 11.72 -20.24 3.59
CA MET A 565 12.75 -21.04 2.91
C MET A 565 14.12 -20.40 3.10
N TYR A 566 15.17 -21.13 2.76
CA TYR A 566 16.56 -20.71 2.94
C TYR A 566 17.43 -21.04 1.73
N ILE A 567 18.49 -20.24 1.54
CA ILE A 567 19.62 -20.59 0.67
C ILE A 567 20.91 -20.52 1.48
N SER A 568 21.86 -21.40 1.17
CA SER A 568 23.12 -21.52 1.88
C SER A 568 24.25 -21.96 0.95
N ASP A 569 25.48 -21.64 1.33
CA ASP A 569 26.73 -22.17 0.78
C ASP A 569 27.40 -23.20 1.71
N ASP A 570 26.74 -23.57 2.81
CA ASP A 570 27.26 -24.45 3.86
C ASP A 570 26.29 -25.62 4.11
N THR A 571 26.74 -26.83 3.77
CA THR A 571 25.96 -28.07 3.95
C THR A 571 25.74 -28.46 5.42
N GLN A 572 26.51 -27.89 6.35
CA GLN A 572 26.29 -28.06 7.79
C GLN A 572 25.31 -27.02 8.37
N ASN A 573 25.05 -25.93 7.64
CA ASN A 573 24.10 -24.88 8.00
C ASN A 573 23.22 -24.51 6.80
N ILE A 574 22.25 -25.36 6.48
CA ILE A 574 21.38 -25.16 5.32
C ILE A 574 20.42 -23.96 5.47
N ALA A 575 20.25 -23.45 6.69
CA ALA A 575 19.39 -22.30 7.02
C ALA A 575 20.17 -20.98 7.14
N LYS A 576 21.23 -20.79 6.33
CA LYS A 576 22.14 -19.63 6.45
C LYS A 576 21.48 -18.30 6.10
N TRP A 577 20.76 -18.21 4.98
CA TRP A 577 20.06 -17.00 4.57
C TRP A 577 18.59 -17.27 4.32
N ALA A 578 17.72 -16.62 5.10
CA ALA A 578 16.27 -16.73 4.96
C ALA A 578 15.76 -15.80 3.86
N PHE A 579 14.92 -16.32 2.98
CA PHE A 579 14.27 -15.47 1.98
C PHE A 579 13.35 -14.45 2.67
N PRO A 580 13.40 -13.15 2.28
CA PRO A 580 12.37 -12.20 2.64
C PRO A 580 11.06 -12.57 1.95
N ASP A 581 10.00 -11.79 2.20
CA ASP A 581 8.69 -12.02 1.61
C ASP A 581 8.67 -11.88 0.07
N THR A 582 9.09 -12.94 -0.62
CA THR A 582 9.40 -12.97 -2.05
C THR A 582 8.54 -14.02 -2.74
N VAL A 583 8.11 -13.75 -3.97
CA VAL A 583 7.33 -14.67 -4.80
C VAL A 583 8.01 -14.85 -6.15
N ILE A 584 8.31 -16.10 -6.54
CA ILE A 584 8.69 -16.44 -7.92
C ILE A 584 7.42 -16.80 -8.69
N ARG A 585 7.14 -16.09 -9.78
CA ARG A 585 5.97 -16.41 -10.62
C ARG A 585 6.14 -17.78 -11.28
N LYS A 586 5.02 -18.37 -11.70
CA LYS A 586 5.03 -19.61 -12.49
C LYS A 586 5.96 -19.50 -13.70
N ARG A 587 6.81 -20.51 -13.92
CA ARG A 587 7.74 -20.56 -15.05
C ARG A 587 8.65 -19.33 -15.19
N ASP A 588 8.97 -18.68 -14.07
CA ASP A 588 9.76 -17.45 -14.02
C ASP A 588 11.06 -17.67 -13.22
N PHE A 589 11.98 -16.72 -13.36
CA PHE A 589 13.31 -16.75 -12.74
C PHE A 589 13.41 -15.73 -11.59
N LEU A 590 14.26 -16.01 -10.60
CA LEU A 590 14.60 -15.08 -9.52
C LEU A 590 16.12 -14.96 -9.38
N ILE A 591 16.61 -13.73 -9.35
CA ILE A 591 18.05 -13.43 -9.20
C ILE A 591 18.35 -13.04 -7.75
N LEU A 592 19.39 -13.67 -7.19
CA LEU A 592 19.97 -13.40 -5.89
C LEU A 592 21.41 -12.93 -6.10
N TRP A 593 21.74 -11.77 -5.54
CA TRP A 593 23.06 -11.16 -5.65
C TRP A 593 23.88 -11.44 -4.40
N GLU A 594 25.20 -11.59 -4.54
CA GLU A 594 26.07 -11.76 -3.37
C GLU A 594 26.14 -10.50 -2.50
N ASN A 595 26.31 -9.31 -3.11
CA ASN A 595 26.52 -8.05 -2.37
C ASN A 595 25.73 -6.83 -2.91
N ASN A 596 25.48 -6.70 -4.22
CA ASN A 596 24.80 -5.53 -4.82
C ASN A 596 23.50 -5.92 -5.52
N GLY A 597 22.38 -5.88 -4.78
CA GLY A 597 21.05 -6.13 -5.34
C GLY A 597 19.92 -5.92 -4.34
N GLU A 598 18.67 -5.90 -4.82
CA GLU A 598 17.47 -5.83 -3.97
C GLU A 598 17.35 -7.08 -3.09
N LEU A 599 17.70 -8.26 -3.63
CA LEU A 599 17.83 -9.51 -2.91
C LEU A 599 19.32 -9.86 -2.79
N ASN A 600 19.90 -9.48 -1.66
CA ASN A 600 21.31 -9.64 -1.33
C ASN A 600 21.50 -10.77 -0.29
N LEU A 601 22.33 -11.76 -0.65
CA LEU A 601 22.66 -12.94 0.17
C LEU A 601 23.49 -12.62 1.42
N ASN A 602 24.25 -11.52 1.41
CA ASN A 602 25.20 -11.11 2.44
C ASN A 602 26.29 -12.16 2.72
N PHE A 603 26.55 -13.04 1.74
CA PHE A 603 27.69 -13.95 1.71
C PHE A 603 28.11 -14.15 0.26
N GLU A 604 29.38 -14.50 0.08
CA GLU A 604 29.99 -14.76 -1.23
C GLU A 604 30.19 -16.26 -1.42
N LEU A 605 29.94 -16.73 -2.63
CA LEU A 605 30.23 -18.10 -3.03
C LEU A 605 31.74 -18.31 -3.18
N SER A 606 32.19 -19.53 -2.91
CA SER A 606 33.59 -19.91 -3.06
C SER A 606 34.03 -19.86 -4.52
N LYS A 607 35.11 -19.14 -4.82
CA LYS A 607 35.64 -19.00 -6.20
C LYS A 607 36.31 -20.27 -6.75
N SER A 608 36.55 -21.28 -5.92
CA SER A 608 37.24 -22.52 -6.33
C SER A 608 36.35 -23.76 -6.26
N GLU A 609 35.71 -23.98 -5.12
CA GLU A 609 34.91 -25.18 -4.84
C GLU A 609 33.98 -24.86 -3.67
N GLY A 610 32.72 -25.24 -3.79
CA GLY A 610 31.72 -25.01 -2.77
C GLY A 610 30.40 -25.69 -3.06
N ASP A 611 29.43 -25.42 -2.21
CA ASP A 611 28.05 -25.89 -2.34
C ASP A 611 27.11 -24.70 -2.49
N ILE A 612 25.95 -24.93 -3.10
CA ILE A 612 24.77 -24.07 -3.00
C ILE A 612 23.61 -24.99 -2.63
N VAL A 613 22.93 -24.67 -1.55
CA VAL A 613 21.82 -25.46 -1.00
C VAL A 613 20.59 -24.58 -0.94
N LEU A 614 19.50 -25.03 -1.55
CA LEU A 614 18.17 -24.45 -1.42
C LEU A 614 17.34 -25.35 -0.50
N ALA A 615 16.86 -24.80 0.61
CA ALA A 615 16.13 -25.55 1.63
C ALA A 615 14.72 -24.98 1.81
N TYR A 616 13.72 -25.87 1.91
CA TYR A 616 12.33 -25.49 2.16
C TYR A 616 12.14 -25.00 3.60
N ASN A 617 12.86 -25.61 4.55
CA ASN A 617 12.88 -25.23 5.97
C ASN A 617 14.27 -25.54 6.57
N GLU A 618 14.41 -25.50 7.89
CA GLU A 618 15.70 -25.72 8.58
C GLU A 618 16.23 -27.17 8.49
N SER A 619 15.46 -28.13 7.97
CA SER A 619 15.83 -29.56 7.90
C SER A 619 15.65 -30.22 6.54
N GLU A 620 14.96 -29.58 5.59
CA GLU A 620 14.59 -30.16 4.30
C GLU A 620 15.22 -29.40 3.12
N ILE A 621 16.09 -30.09 2.37
CA ILE A 621 16.72 -29.58 1.15
C ILE A 621 15.79 -29.89 -0.05
N ILE A 622 15.55 -28.90 -0.90
CA ILE A 622 14.76 -29.05 -2.15
C ILE A 622 15.59 -28.98 -3.42
N ASP A 623 16.77 -28.36 -3.38
CA ASP A 623 17.76 -28.48 -4.43
C ASP A 623 19.15 -28.21 -3.87
N SER A 624 20.17 -28.83 -4.45
CA SER A 624 21.55 -28.51 -4.10
C SER A 624 22.49 -28.80 -5.24
N ILE A 625 23.59 -28.05 -5.27
CA ILE A 625 24.69 -28.30 -6.18
C ILE A 625 26.01 -28.16 -5.46
N HIS A 626 26.85 -29.19 -5.63
CA HIS A 626 28.27 -29.10 -5.38
C HIS A 626 28.98 -28.70 -6.67
N TYR A 627 29.88 -27.73 -6.62
CA TYR A 627 30.60 -27.25 -7.79
C TYR A 627 32.09 -27.11 -7.52
N SER A 628 32.88 -27.34 -8.57
CA SER A 628 34.29 -26.94 -8.65
C SER A 628 34.44 -25.98 -9.83
N SER A 629 34.70 -24.72 -9.53
CA SER A 629 34.84 -23.66 -10.53
C SER A 629 36.31 -23.44 -10.88
N SER A 630 36.65 -23.60 -12.16
CA SER A 630 37.78 -22.86 -12.72
C SER A 630 37.61 -22.71 -14.23
N ILE A 631 37.04 -21.61 -14.70
CA ILE A 631 37.30 -20.98 -16.02
C ILE A 631 36.75 -19.54 -15.97
N GLU A 632 37.53 -18.56 -16.43
CA GLU A 632 37.14 -17.15 -16.63
C GLU A 632 36.06 -17.01 -17.73
N GLU A 633 35.09 -16.09 -17.56
CA GLU A 633 34.09 -15.66 -18.56
C GLU A 633 32.90 -16.61 -18.88
N LYS A 634 32.54 -17.56 -18.00
CA LYS A 634 31.33 -18.40 -18.16
C LYS A 634 30.49 -18.49 -16.87
N THR A 635 29.23 -18.86 -17.02
CA THR A 635 28.34 -19.25 -15.92
C THR A 635 28.21 -20.77 -15.86
N PHE A 636 27.74 -21.27 -14.74
CA PHE A 636 27.40 -22.68 -14.57
C PHE A 636 25.89 -22.79 -14.40
N GLY A 637 25.23 -23.46 -15.34
CA GLY A 637 23.76 -23.50 -15.36
C GLY A 637 23.20 -24.82 -15.87
N ARG A 638 21.93 -25.09 -15.53
CA ARG A 638 21.18 -26.27 -15.97
C ARG A 638 20.75 -26.14 -17.42
N TYR A 639 21.02 -27.13 -18.26
CA TYR A 639 20.45 -27.19 -19.60
C TYR A 639 19.82 -28.55 -19.91
N PRO A 640 18.52 -28.61 -20.25
CA PRO A 640 17.53 -27.52 -20.26
C PRO A 640 17.27 -26.91 -18.86
N ASN A 641 16.79 -25.67 -18.79
CA ASN A 641 16.45 -25.01 -17.52
C ASN A 641 15.52 -25.86 -16.68
N GLY A 642 15.67 -25.78 -15.36
CA GLY A 642 14.77 -26.47 -14.44
C GLY A 642 15.04 -27.96 -14.25
N ILE A 643 15.48 -28.66 -15.31
CA ILE A 643 15.49 -30.14 -15.35
C ILE A 643 16.85 -30.75 -15.77
N GLY A 644 17.70 -29.95 -16.40
CA GLY A 644 18.96 -30.41 -16.98
C GLY A 644 20.09 -30.58 -15.98
N THR A 645 21.18 -31.18 -16.47
CA THR A 645 22.47 -31.19 -15.77
C THR A 645 23.12 -29.81 -15.87
N PHE A 646 23.97 -29.48 -14.91
CA PHE A 646 24.79 -28.28 -14.98
C PHE A 646 25.94 -28.43 -15.99
N ASP A 647 26.15 -27.41 -16.81
CA ASP A 647 27.30 -27.29 -17.71
C ASP A 647 27.75 -25.82 -17.80
N TYR A 648 28.97 -25.61 -18.29
CA TYR A 648 29.51 -24.29 -18.54
C TYR A 648 28.88 -23.67 -19.77
N MET A 649 28.26 -22.51 -19.60
CA MET A 649 27.56 -21.79 -20.66
C MET A 649 27.86 -20.29 -20.61
N PRO A 650 27.55 -19.55 -21.69
CA PRO A 650 27.50 -18.10 -21.61
C PRO A 650 26.36 -17.65 -20.68
N PRO A 651 26.46 -16.47 -20.05
CA PRO A 651 25.45 -15.98 -19.13
C PRO A 651 24.07 -15.84 -19.79
N SER A 652 23.03 -16.38 -19.15
CA SER A 652 21.63 -16.34 -19.60
C SER A 652 20.69 -15.72 -18.56
N PHE A 653 21.15 -14.62 -17.97
CA PHE A 653 20.47 -13.87 -16.92
C PHE A 653 18.96 -13.63 -17.14
N SER A 654 18.13 -14.15 -16.24
CA SER A 654 16.66 -14.07 -16.26
C SER A 654 16.10 -14.51 -17.62
N SER A 655 16.64 -15.61 -18.15
CA SER A 655 16.35 -16.16 -19.47
C SER A 655 16.58 -17.66 -19.52
N TRP A 656 16.16 -18.28 -20.62
CA TRP A 656 16.46 -19.68 -20.86
C TRP A 656 17.95 -19.89 -21.19
N ASN A 657 18.62 -20.74 -20.41
CA ASN A 657 19.95 -21.31 -20.66
C ASN A 657 20.12 -21.95 -22.06
N TYR A 658 21.34 -21.94 -22.60
CA TYR A 658 21.70 -22.50 -23.92
C TYR A 658 23.16 -23.04 -23.97
N VAL A 659 23.44 -24.04 -24.83
CA VAL A 659 24.76 -24.71 -24.93
C VAL A 659 25.29 -24.71 -26.39
N GLY A 660 26.44 -24.08 -26.68
CA GLY A 660 27.09 -24.09 -28.01
C GLY A 660 28.17 -23.03 -28.27
N ILE A 661 28.97 -23.18 -29.36
CA ILE A 661 29.88 -22.14 -29.88
C ILE A 661 29.07 -21.18 -30.75
N ASN A 662 29.11 -19.91 -30.41
CA ASN A 662 28.30 -18.81 -30.94
C ASN A 662 28.57 -18.51 -32.44
N PRO A 663 27.64 -18.78 -33.39
CA PRO A 663 27.58 -18.00 -34.61
C PRO A 663 26.91 -16.66 -34.27
N ARG A 664 27.70 -15.59 -34.07
CA ARG A 664 27.18 -14.26 -33.72
C ARG A 664 26.12 -13.79 -34.71
N VAL A 665 24.86 -13.66 -34.30
CA VAL A 665 23.90 -12.74 -34.92
C VAL A 665 23.96 -11.42 -34.17
N ASP A 666 24.90 -10.55 -34.55
CA ASP A 666 24.91 -9.20 -33.99
C ASP A 666 23.73 -8.39 -34.55
N PHE A 667 23.06 -7.62 -33.69
CA PHE A 667 21.97 -6.74 -34.10
C PHE A 667 22.22 -5.30 -33.65
N SER A 668 21.87 -4.33 -34.48
CA SER A 668 21.96 -2.91 -34.13
C SER A 668 20.63 -2.40 -33.60
N ILE A 669 20.68 -1.52 -32.61
CA ILE A 669 19.51 -0.76 -32.14
C ILE A 669 19.76 0.73 -32.22
N TYR A 670 18.85 1.47 -32.86
CA TYR A 670 18.97 2.91 -33.02
C TYR A 670 17.61 3.58 -33.28
N PRO A 671 17.41 4.86 -32.92
CA PRO A 671 18.28 5.62 -32.02
C PRO A 671 18.22 5.02 -30.60
N ASN A 672 19.34 5.10 -29.88
CA ASN A 672 19.44 4.72 -28.49
C ASN A 672 20.49 5.63 -27.82
N PRO A 673 20.10 6.61 -26.98
CA PRO A 673 18.78 6.77 -26.36
C PRO A 673 17.62 7.10 -27.34
N THR A 674 16.36 6.83 -26.96
CA THR A 674 15.14 7.22 -27.71
C THR A 674 13.97 7.61 -26.79
N SER A 675 12.94 8.29 -27.29
CA SER A 675 11.69 8.60 -26.56
C SER A 675 10.41 8.15 -27.29
N GLU A 676 10.50 7.73 -28.55
CA GLU A 676 9.33 7.42 -29.38
C GLU A 676 9.44 6.03 -30.00
N THR A 677 10.50 5.77 -30.77
CA THR A 677 10.67 4.51 -31.49
C THR A 677 12.09 3.99 -31.39
N ILE A 678 12.25 2.67 -31.45
CA ILE A 678 13.56 2.03 -31.62
C ILE A 678 13.54 1.08 -32.81
N HIS A 679 14.55 1.22 -33.67
CA HIS A 679 14.78 0.32 -34.79
C HIS A 679 15.75 -0.77 -34.37
N LEU A 680 15.38 -2.01 -34.64
CA LEU A 680 16.18 -3.21 -34.54
C LEU A 680 16.57 -3.62 -35.95
N GLU A 681 17.87 -3.84 -36.18
CA GLU A 681 18.40 -4.35 -37.44
C GLU A 681 19.28 -5.56 -37.17
N ILE A 682 18.96 -6.69 -37.80
CA ILE A 682 19.62 -7.99 -37.62
C ILE A 682 20.20 -8.42 -38.95
N ASP A 683 21.52 -8.61 -39.02
CA ASP A 683 22.17 -9.13 -40.21
C ASP A 683 22.19 -10.67 -40.21
N ASN A 684 22.03 -11.28 -41.39
CA ASN A 684 22.08 -12.73 -41.61
C ASN A 684 21.13 -13.53 -40.70
N LEU A 685 19.84 -13.21 -40.73
CA LEU A 685 18.83 -13.96 -39.96
C LEU A 685 18.64 -15.37 -40.54
N GLU A 686 19.19 -16.39 -39.87
CA GLU A 686 19.18 -17.79 -40.31
C GLU A 686 18.15 -18.68 -39.59
N ALA A 687 17.38 -18.15 -38.63
CA ALA A 687 16.45 -18.92 -37.81
C ALA A 687 15.24 -18.10 -37.35
N ASP A 688 14.22 -18.79 -36.86
CA ASP A 688 13.09 -18.18 -36.15
C ASP A 688 13.61 -17.47 -34.90
N ILE A 689 13.10 -16.26 -34.65
CA ILE A 689 13.49 -15.44 -33.51
C ILE A 689 12.30 -14.99 -32.70
N ARG A 690 12.49 -14.84 -31.40
CA ARG A 690 11.59 -14.20 -30.46
C ARG A 690 12.24 -12.93 -29.94
N ILE A 691 11.57 -11.81 -30.09
CA ILE A 691 12.03 -10.50 -29.62
C ILE A 691 11.28 -10.17 -28.34
N GLU A 692 12.00 -9.80 -27.29
CA GLU A 692 11.43 -9.35 -26.02
C GLU A 692 11.91 -7.95 -25.67
N ILE A 693 11.04 -7.09 -25.15
CA ILE A 693 11.44 -5.88 -24.42
C ILE A 693 11.07 -6.10 -22.96
N PHE A 694 12.00 -5.89 -22.03
CA PHE A 694 11.78 -6.13 -20.61
C PHE A 694 12.50 -5.07 -19.74
N LYS A 695 12.05 -4.93 -18.50
CA LYS A 695 12.64 -4.03 -17.50
C LYS A 695 13.86 -4.66 -16.84
N SER A 696 14.65 -3.87 -16.13
CA SER A 696 15.80 -4.34 -15.35
C SER A 696 15.48 -5.41 -14.29
N ASN A 697 14.23 -5.47 -13.82
CA ASN A 697 13.76 -6.48 -12.86
C ASN A 697 13.20 -7.75 -13.54
N GLY A 698 13.49 -7.97 -14.83
CA GLY A 698 13.03 -9.14 -15.59
C GLY A 698 11.59 -9.04 -16.12
N GLN A 699 10.81 -8.02 -15.71
CA GLN A 699 9.42 -7.89 -16.16
C GLN A 699 9.35 -7.65 -17.68
N LYS A 700 8.77 -8.62 -18.41
CA LYS A 700 8.53 -8.53 -19.85
C LYS A 700 7.43 -7.51 -20.17
N ILE A 701 7.73 -6.60 -21.09
CA ILE A 701 6.84 -5.57 -21.64
C ILE A 701 6.27 -6.02 -22.99
N LEU A 702 7.13 -6.57 -23.84
CA LEU A 702 6.79 -7.03 -25.17
C LEU A 702 7.43 -8.39 -25.40
N VAL A 703 6.70 -9.27 -26.09
CA VAL A 703 7.18 -10.55 -26.58
C VAL A 703 6.58 -10.74 -27.96
N GLU A 704 7.42 -11.01 -28.96
CA GLU A 704 6.98 -11.23 -30.33
C GLU A 704 7.79 -12.33 -31.00
N GLU A 705 7.13 -13.24 -31.72
CA GLU A 705 7.76 -14.34 -32.47
C GLU A 705 7.77 -14.04 -33.97
N ILE A 706 8.93 -14.23 -34.60
CA ILE A 706 9.19 -14.01 -36.02
C ILE A 706 9.68 -15.33 -36.61
N ASN A 707 8.90 -15.88 -37.53
CA ASN A 707 9.30 -17.08 -38.26
C ASN A 707 10.14 -16.69 -39.49
N SER A 708 11.31 -17.29 -39.61
CA SER A 708 12.14 -17.23 -40.80
C SER A 708 11.43 -17.98 -41.93
N ASN A 709 10.85 -17.25 -42.88
CA ASN A 709 10.51 -17.84 -44.16
C ASN A 709 11.80 -18.39 -44.76
N GLN A 710 11.81 -19.63 -45.28
CA GLN A 710 12.98 -20.43 -45.71
C GLN A 710 13.95 -19.80 -46.74
N ASN A 711 13.82 -18.52 -47.07
CA ASN A 711 14.75 -17.75 -47.87
C ASN A 711 15.64 -16.91 -46.95
N GLN A 712 16.96 -17.10 -47.02
CA GLN A 712 17.96 -16.26 -46.35
C GLN A 712 17.65 -14.77 -46.59
N ILE A 713 17.26 -14.06 -45.53
CA ILE A 713 17.12 -12.60 -45.56
C ILE A 713 18.49 -12.04 -45.14
N SER A 714 19.10 -11.23 -46.00
CA SER A 714 20.42 -10.65 -45.73
C SER A 714 20.41 -9.70 -44.52
N THR A 715 19.31 -8.97 -44.31
CA THR A 715 19.11 -8.06 -43.17
C THR A 715 17.61 -7.96 -42.81
N PHE A 716 17.25 -8.19 -41.55
CA PHE A 716 15.90 -8.03 -41.00
C PHE A 716 15.82 -6.73 -40.18
N GLY A 717 14.88 -5.85 -40.51
CA GLY A 717 14.64 -4.59 -39.81
C GLY A 717 13.25 -4.55 -39.18
N LYS A 718 13.15 -4.06 -37.94
CA LYS A 718 11.87 -3.85 -37.25
C LYS A 718 11.89 -2.60 -36.39
N THR A 719 10.78 -1.86 -36.40
CA THR A 719 10.57 -0.69 -35.54
C THR A 719 9.61 -1.04 -34.42
N PHE A 720 9.98 -0.72 -33.19
CA PHE A 720 9.12 -0.79 -32.02
C PHE A 720 8.72 0.63 -31.61
N ASP A 721 7.42 0.84 -31.42
CA ASP A 721 6.93 1.99 -30.66
C ASP A 721 7.28 1.75 -29.19
N VAL A 722 7.97 2.71 -28.58
CA VAL A 722 8.37 2.71 -27.17
C VAL A 722 7.90 3.97 -26.47
N SER A 723 7.05 4.80 -27.09
CA SER A 723 6.59 6.07 -26.53
C SER A 723 5.72 5.89 -25.28
N TYR A 724 5.17 4.69 -25.10
CA TYR A 724 4.38 4.31 -23.92
C TYR A 724 5.24 3.83 -22.74
N LEU A 725 6.54 3.61 -22.96
CA LEU A 725 7.46 3.21 -21.90
C LEU A 725 7.90 4.43 -21.09
N GLY A 726 7.83 4.32 -19.76
CA GLY A 726 8.35 5.38 -18.88
C GLY A 726 9.87 5.47 -18.98
N LYS A 727 10.46 6.66 -18.74
CA LYS A 727 11.91 6.86 -18.80
C LYS A 727 12.68 5.87 -17.93
N GLY A 728 13.78 5.34 -18.45
CA GLY A 728 14.57 4.33 -17.76
C GLY A 728 15.33 3.41 -18.69
N ILE A 729 16.06 2.46 -18.09
CA ILE A 729 16.77 1.41 -18.81
C ILE A 729 15.84 0.22 -18.99
N TYR A 730 15.60 -0.12 -20.25
CA TYR A 730 14.96 -1.36 -20.66
C TYR A 730 16.00 -2.22 -21.37
N TYR A 731 15.61 -3.42 -21.72
CA TYR A 731 16.45 -4.36 -22.43
C TYR A 731 15.66 -4.94 -23.59
N LEU A 732 16.24 -4.89 -24.79
CA LEU A 732 15.75 -5.61 -25.95
C LEU A 732 16.54 -6.91 -26.06
N ARG A 733 15.82 -8.03 -26.04
CA ARG A 733 16.34 -9.38 -26.20
C ARG A 733 15.92 -9.93 -27.56
N VAL A 734 16.85 -10.47 -28.32
CA VAL A 734 16.55 -11.32 -29.48
C VAL A 734 16.96 -12.74 -29.12
N ILE A 735 16.01 -13.67 -29.18
CA ILE A 735 16.14 -15.09 -28.86
C ILE A 735 16.00 -15.85 -30.16
N SER A 736 17.00 -16.60 -30.61
CA SER A 736 16.88 -17.54 -31.73
C SER A 736 16.95 -18.98 -31.23
N SER A 737 16.76 -19.96 -32.11
CA SER A 737 17.05 -21.36 -31.77
C SER A 737 18.54 -21.62 -31.47
N LYS A 738 19.41 -20.63 -31.71
CA LYS A 738 20.87 -20.74 -31.60
C LYS A 738 21.49 -19.75 -30.59
N GLU A 739 20.83 -18.64 -30.26
CA GLU A 739 21.40 -17.61 -29.38
C GLU A 739 20.38 -16.78 -28.59
N VAL A 740 20.87 -16.04 -27.61
CA VAL A 740 20.14 -14.94 -26.96
C VAL A 740 21.08 -13.74 -26.88
N ILE A 741 20.69 -12.61 -27.48
CA ILE A 741 21.46 -11.36 -27.37
C ILE A 741 20.55 -10.30 -26.77
N THR A 742 21.08 -9.60 -25.76
CA THR A 742 20.37 -8.51 -25.07
C THR A 742 21.15 -7.21 -25.25
N LYS A 743 20.48 -6.12 -25.63
CA LYS A 743 21.05 -4.76 -25.63
C LYS A 743 20.17 -3.82 -24.81
N PRO A 744 20.76 -2.93 -23.99
CA PRO A 744 19.99 -1.95 -23.23
C PRO A 744 19.35 -0.93 -24.16
N ILE A 745 18.12 -0.51 -23.86
CA ILE A 745 17.45 0.62 -24.47
C ILE A 745 17.29 1.71 -23.41
N ILE A 746 17.78 2.90 -23.69
CA ILE A 746 17.64 4.06 -22.83
C ILE A 746 16.44 4.87 -23.33
N ILE A 747 15.36 4.87 -22.57
CA ILE A 747 14.18 5.71 -22.81
C ILE A 747 14.34 7.01 -22.03
N TYR A 748 14.36 8.18 -22.71
CA TYR A 748 14.72 9.49 -22.10
C TYR A 748 13.64 10.57 -22.17
#